data_AF-A0A1H5ELX7-F1
#
_entry.id   AF-A0A1H5ELX7-F1
#
_cell.length_a   1.000
_cell.length_b   1.000
_cell.length_c   1.000
_cell.angle_alpha   90.00
_cell.angle_beta   90.00
_cell.angle_gamma   90.00
#
_symmetry.space_group_name_H-M   'P 1'
#
loop_
_entity.id
_entity.type
_entity.pdbx_description
1 polymer ?
#
loop_
_entity_poly.entity_id
_entity_poly.type
_entity_poly.pdbx_seq_one_letter_code
_entity_poly.pdbx_strand_id
1 'polypeptide(L)'
;MNANRTLPIRFPPLPGEALDSWLEAIAHRTRTAWADLTAAVALTPPTPGGFRHSDWAAFLSGDEAAGIAAATGVDPTTIEAMTLARFDGTAVDIDRARRRVVCTFPWSRPHGARYCPDCLAETGGRWQLQWRLGWAFACTIHRCLLADGCPRCFRRQRGQPTPGDTIPDPGRCGRPARRHGGASAPPRCGADLTRTDVVRFPAGHPVLVAQQIVCDTIAAGTGSFGVYAERPLSARETLADVRTLAARALWHARHEDLAARLPAELATAYRQAKATNGSRDWPNPPDKPGSWAPTHAALAAAGVTVALQVLDAPDIASAGDRLRWLMRGGHHSGLVITPKTVRSWGRDTSATLEAVQLSALTPLLQPVHQLRYRTTADYPRHPEPDERRADRILRRLPTLLWPQWSLRFALPGCGHTETSAALAIATLLVGSRLTRTTAADMLGAAATPHTVSRILSHLVAHPHWPDASAALLRLADYLDITEVPIDYARRRTLNYENLLPDEQWTDICRRTLTPPGDATKTDVIRRWLFQRLSGLPAHRAPSANSNYAIPTKLAALPRHLTPGLAAHLEHTARQFLTHHGLGEEPITWHPPLDLISGLDLPATDPEAIDITTLHRLIRYERRSYSAAADQLGTSIDTVRHLLGTHPAPESAAQLRIRGHASARARAALPENTFIELYHRQNRSLREIARSLDVSKATIAALARDYRIELRRPQPRPCIVIDRDWLHDQYVTRGHTLTQIAHETGVNRGTIKRWLTVHNLPCRTTTDRGCRSAAGVVPTPTLLRPALVRPYGRQRLQRFITATEHRTIDAAARTIGIRPSTLTIQIRRLERELGGELLVRAHGHHPMSLTPLGAEVLAVARDLEVPILAPL
;
A
#
# COMPACT_ATOMS: atom_id res chain seq x y z
N MET A 1 -22.80 10.83 76.81
CA MET A 1 -22.60 9.69 75.89
C MET A 1 -23.11 8.44 76.59
N ASN A 2 -24.36 8.05 76.33
CA ASN A 2 -24.87 6.79 76.88
C ASN A 2 -24.16 5.65 76.14
N ALA A 3 -23.48 4.77 76.89
CA ALA A 3 -22.89 3.56 76.31
C ALA A 3 -23.99 2.80 75.54
N ASN A 4 -23.76 2.51 74.25
CA ASN A 4 -24.69 1.73 73.44
C ASN A 4 -24.92 0.38 74.12
N ARG A 5 -26.12 0.18 74.67
CA ARG A 5 -26.51 -1.08 75.28
C ARG A 5 -26.70 -2.11 74.18
N THR A 6 -26.21 -3.31 74.40
CA THR A 6 -26.39 -4.38 73.42
C THR A 6 -27.85 -4.82 73.36
N LEU A 7 -28.36 -5.12 72.17
CA LEU A 7 -29.73 -5.59 71.96
C LEU A 7 -30.00 -6.91 72.71
N PRO A 8 -31.19 -7.11 73.29
CA PRO A 8 -31.50 -8.32 74.06
C PRO A 8 -31.65 -9.58 73.19
N ILE A 9 -32.00 -9.43 71.92
CA ILE A 9 -32.14 -10.54 70.96
C ILE A 9 -31.05 -10.41 69.89
N ARG A 10 -30.20 -11.43 69.78
CA ARG A 10 -29.20 -11.55 68.71
C ARG A 10 -29.87 -12.17 67.48
N PHE A 11 -29.71 -11.51 66.34
CA PHE A 11 -30.18 -12.01 65.06
C PHE A 11 -29.03 -11.97 64.05
N PRO A 12 -28.52 -13.10 63.56
CA PRO A 12 -27.40 -13.10 62.63
C PRO A 12 -27.81 -12.54 61.24
N PRO A 13 -26.92 -11.79 60.57
CA PRO A 13 -27.12 -11.41 59.18
C PRO A 13 -27.01 -12.63 58.26
N LEU A 14 -27.70 -12.62 57.12
CA LEU A 14 -27.54 -13.64 56.08
C LEU A 14 -26.39 -13.27 55.12
N PRO A 15 -25.74 -14.25 54.46
CA PRO A 15 -24.76 -13.97 53.43
C PRO A 15 -25.33 -13.07 52.32
N GLY A 16 -24.63 -11.97 52.01
CA GLY A 16 -25.03 -11.04 50.95
C GLY A 16 -26.22 -10.15 51.29
N GLU A 17 -26.72 -10.17 52.52
CA GLU A 17 -27.89 -9.39 52.92
C GLU A 17 -27.63 -7.88 52.97
N ALA A 18 -28.63 -7.09 52.57
CA ALA A 18 -28.59 -5.64 52.75
C ALA A 18 -28.77 -5.23 54.22
N LEU A 19 -28.01 -4.23 54.68
CA LEU A 19 -28.06 -3.73 56.05
C LEU A 19 -29.47 -3.33 56.51
N ASP A 20 -30.22 -2.65 55.64
CA ASP A 20 -31.58 -2.23 55.95
C ASP A 20 -32.56 -3.39 56.06
N SER A 21 -32.38 -4.46 55.27
CA SER A 21 -33.16 -5.69 55.39
C SER A 21 -32.93 -6.40 56.71
N TRP A 22 -31.67 -6.52 57.12
CA TRP A 22 -31.32 -7.21 58.36
C TRP A 22 -31.89 -6.48 59.57
N LEU A 23 -31.73 -5.16 59.61
CA LEU A 23 -32.31 -4.32 60.67
C LEU A 23 -33.84 -4.39 60.67
N GLU A 24 -34.50 -4.39 59.51
CA GLU A 24 -35.96 -4.53 59.43
C GLU A 24 -36.43 -5.87 60.02
N ALA A 25 -35.68 -6.94 59.80
CA ALA A 25 -35.99 -8.24 60.36
C ALA A 25 -35.70 -8.35 61.87
N ILE A 26 -34.69 -7.63 62.38
CA ILE A 26 -34.52 -7.45 63.83
C ILE A 26 -35.74 -6.75 64.40
N ALA A 27 -36.13 -5.59 63.85
CA ALA A 27 -37.29 -4.82 64.32
C ALA A 27 -38.58 -5.65 64.31
N HIS A 28 -38.79 -6.44 63.25
CA HIS A 28 -39.92 -7.34 63.14
C HIS A 28 -39.93 -8.40 64.24
N ARG A 29 -38.78 -9.06 64.48
CA ARG A 29 -38.66 -10.11 65.50
C ARG A 29 -38.81 -9.56 66.92
N THR A 30 -38.27 -8.38 67.19
CA THR A 30 -38.34 -7.73 68.50
C THR A 30 -39.62 -6.92 68.71
N ARG A 31 -40.50 -6.84 67.68
CA ARG A 31 -41.71 -6.01 67.68
C ARG A 31 -41.41 -4.54 68.02
N THR A 32 -40.31 -4.02 67.51
CA THR A 32 -39.82 -2.66 67.80
C THR A 32 -40.12 -1.72 66.64
N ALA A 33 -40.54 -0.49 66.93
CA ALA A 33 -40.73 0.53 65.90
C ALA A 33 -39.38 0.88 65.25
N TRP A 34 -39.41 1.23 63.96
CA TRP A 34 -38.18 1.46 63.19
C TRP A 34 -37.28 2.56 63.79
N ALA A 35 -37.87 3.67 64.25
CA ALA A 35 -37.15 4.77 64.88
C ALA A 35 -36.39 4.31 66.13
N ASP A 36 -37.06 3.55 67.00
CA ASP A 36 -36.49 3.05 68.25
C ASP A 36 -35.31 2.11 67.98
N LEU A 37 -35.45 1.21 66.99
CA LEU A 37 -34.35 0.33 66.62
C LEU A 37 -33.16 1.13 66.05
N THR A 38 -33.40 2.05 65.11
CA THR A 38 -32.32 2.84 64.50
C THR A 38 -31.58 3.70 65.54
N ALA A 39 -32.30 4.26 66.51
CA ALA A 39 -31.71 4.97 67.63
C ALA A 39 -30.89 4.03 68.54
N ALA A 40 -31.38 2.82 68.81
CA ALA A 40 -30.69 1.83 69.64
C ALA A 40 -29.38 1.33 69.03
N VAL A 41 -29.26 1.32 67.70
CA VAL A 41 -28.01 0.97 66.99
C VAL A 41 -27.16 2.20 66.63
N ALA A 42 -27.48 3.38 67.19
CA ALA A 42 -26.80 4.65 66.95
C ALA A 42 -26.70 5.07 65.47
N LEU A 43 -27.73 4.75 64.67
CA LEU A 43 -27.89 5.33 63.34
C LEU A 43 -28.50 6.72 63.45
N THR A 44 -27.82 7.70 62.85
CA THR A 44 -28.30 9.09 62.86
C THR A 44 -29.58 9.20 62.03
N PRO A 45 -30.67 9.79 62.57
CA PRO A 45 -31.87 10.03 61.78
C PRO A 45 -31.59 11.05 60.66
N PRO A 46 -32.24 10.93 59.50
CA PRO A 46 -32.06 11.88 58.41
C PRO A 46 -32.47 13.30 58.83
N THR A 47 -31.66 14.30 58.48
CA THR A 47 -31.87 15.71 58.84
C THR A 47 -33.20 16.25 58.28
N PRO A 48 -34.00 17.00 59.06
CA PRO A 48 -35.22 17.63 58.55
C PRO A 48 -34.90 18.61 57.42
N GLY A 49 -35.43 18.37 56.22
CA GLY A 49 -35.22 19.23 55.04
C GLY A 49 -34.16 18.75 54.03
N GLY A 50 -33.40 17.70 54.34
CA GLY A 50 -32.54 17.02 53.36
C GLY A 50 -33.33 16.03 52.49
N PHE A 51 -32.92 15.83 51.23
CA PHE A 51 -33.55 14.85 50.34
C PHE A 51 -33.58 13.44 50.97
N ARG A 52 -34.78 12.85 51.03
CA ARG A 52 -35.22 11.67 51.81
C ARG A 52 -34.60 10.33 51.35
N HIS A 53 -33.35 10.02 51.71
CA HIS A 53 -32.74 8.70 51.45
C HIS A 53 -32.02 8.13 52.69
N SER A 54 -31.95 6.80 52.78
CA SER A 54 -31.11 6.09 53.75
C SER A 54 -29.65 6.14 53.29
N ASP A 55 -28.98 7.27 53.51
CA ASP A 55 -27.59 7.53 53.11
C ASP A 55 -26.60 6.47 53.67
N TRP A 56 -26.96 5.83 54.78
CA TRP A 56 -26.22 4.72 55.41
C TRP A 56 -26.31 3.38 54.68
N ALA A 57 -27.31 3.16 53.82
CA ALA A 57 -27.36 1.95 53.00
C ALA A 57 -26.31 1.97 51.87
N ALA A 58 -25.86 3.18 51.49
CA ALA A 58 -24.77 3.36 50.54
C ALA A 58 -23.40 3.21 51.22
N PHE A 59 -23.16 3.96 52.30
CA PHE A 59 -21.88 3.98 53.02
C PHE A 59 -22.10 4.36 54.49
N LEU A 60 -21.47 3.66 55.43
CA LEU A 60 -21.49 3.96 56.87
C LEU A 60 -20.28 4.80 57.30
N SER A 61 -20.45 5.71 58.25
CA SER A 61 -19.28 6.27 58.95
C SER A 61 -18.69 5.26 59.93
N GLY A 62 -17.43 5.44 60.33
CA GLY A 62 -16.77 4.57 61.31
C GLY A 62 -17.52 4.52 62.65
N ASP A 63 -18.06 5.66 63.10
CA ASP A 63 -18.83 5.75 64.35
C ASP A 63 -20.16 4.98 64.26
N GLU A 64 -20.85 5.04 63.11
CA GLU A 64 -22.10 4.30 62.90
C GLU A 64 -21.84 2.80 62.81
N ALA A 65 -20.78 2.38 62.11
CA ALA A 65 -20.38 0.97 62.04
C ALA A 65 -20.03 0.41 63.44
N ALA A 66 -19.27 1.17 64.23
CA ALA A 66 -18.95 0.83 65.62
C ALA A 66 -20.20 0.80 66.51
N GLY A 67 -21.13 1.75 66.32
CA GLY A 67 -22.38 1.82 67.05
C GLY A 67 -23.28 0.59 66.81
N ILE A 68 -23.42 0.18 65.55
CA ILE A 68 -24.16 -1.03 65.16
C ILE A 68 -23.44 -2.28 65.70
N ALA A 69 -22.11 -2.36 65.58
CA ALA A 69 -21.34 -3.49 66.06
C ALA A 69 -21.49 -3.67 67.59
N ALA A 70 -21.37 -2.58 68.35
CA ALA A 70 -21.56 -2.60 69.80
C ALA A 70 -22.99 -3.01 70.20
N ALA A 71 -24.01 -2.50 69.50
CA ALA A 71 -25.41 -2.81 69.80
C ALA A 71 -25.78 -4.26 69.41
N THR A 72 -25.26 -4.77 68.30
CA THR A 72 -25.70 -6.06 67.74
C THR A 72 -24.77 -7.23 68.06
N GLY A 73 -23.51 -6.97 68.43
CA GLY A 73 -22.47 -7.98 68.63
C GLY A 73 -21.94 -8.58 67.32
N VAL A 74 -22.24 -7.97 66.16
CA VAL A 74 -21.74 -8.38 64.85
C VAL A 74 -20.46 -7.61 64.53
N ASP A 75 -19.53 -8.28 63.87
CA ASP A 75 -18.25 -7.68 63.48
C ASP A 75 -18.43 -6.47 62.53
N PRO A 76 -17.72 -5.34 62.75
CA PRO A 76 -17.81 -4.15 61.91
C PRO A 76 -17.60 -4.42 60.41
N THR A 77 -16.69 -5.34 60.04
CA THR A 77 -16.42 -5.64 58.62
C THR A 77 -17.60 -6.34 57.96
N THR A 78 -18.35 -7.16 58.71
CA THR A 78 -19.58 -7.78 58.22
C THR A 78 -20.66 -6.73 58.00
N ILE A 79 -20.79 -5.76 58.92
CA ILE A 79 -21.75 -4.66 58.82
C ILE A 79 -21.43 -3.77 57.61
N GLU A 80 -20.16 -3.42 57.40
CA GLU A 80 -19.72 -2.66 56.24
C GLU A 80 -19.99 -3.41 54.92
N ALA A 81 -19.75 -4.73 54.91
CA ALA A 81 -20.01 -5.59 53.75
C ALA A 81 -21.50 -5.72 53.38
N MET A 82 -22.41 -5.31 54.27
CA MET A 82 -23.86 -5.23 54.04
C MET A 82 -24.31 -3.88 53.44
N THR A 83 -23.37 -3.00 53.10
CA THR A 83 -23.61 -1.70 52.45
C THR A 83 -23.07 -1.69 51.01
N LEU A 84 -23.53 -0.75 50.18
CA LEU A 84 -23.02 -0.63 48.80
C LEU A 84 -21.53 -0.27 48.73
N ALA A 85 -20.91 0.17 49.82
CA ALA A 85 -19.46 0.41 49.92
C ALA A 85 -18.63 -0.82 49.52
N ARG A 86 -19.17 -2.03 49.72
CA ARG A 86 -18.58 -3.28 49.23
C ARG A 86 -18.32 -3.28 47.71
N PHE A 87 -19.13 -2.56 46.96
CA PHE A 87 -19.08 -2.51 45.49
C PHE A 87 -18.50 -1.18 44.96
N ASP A 88 -17.99 -0.33 45.86
CA ASP A 88 -17.37 0.95 45.52
C ASP A 88 -16.12 0.72 44.65
N GLY A 89 -16.06 1.38 43.50
CA GLY A 89 -14.99 1.23 42.53
C GLY A 89 -15.17 0.11 41.51
N THR A 90 -16.04 -0.88 41.77
CA THR A 90 -16.25 -2.06 40.91
C THR A 90 -17.59 -2.07 40.19
N ALA A 91 -18.72 -1.98 40.91
CA ALA A 91 -20.07 -2.02 40.34
C ALA A 91 -20.88 -0.73 40.58
N VAL A 92 -20.43 0.10 41.52
CA VAL A 92 -20.92 1.46 41.80
C VAL A 92 -19.74 2.36 42.15
N ASP A 93 -19.98 3.66 42.15
CA ASP A 93 -19.04 4.66 42.69
C ASP A 93 -19.80 5.44 43.74
N ILE A 94 -19.18 5.74 44.87
CA ILE A 94 -19.84 6.40 46.00
C ILE A 94 -19.13 7.72 46.32
N ASP A 95 -19.88 8.82 46.24
CA ASP A 95 -19.47 10.08 46.85
C ASP A 95 -19.58 9.91 48.36
N ARG A 96 -18.47 9.62 49.03
CA ARG A 96 -18.41 9.36 50.47
C ARG A 96 -18.79 10.58 51.30
N ALA A 97 -18.54 11.80 50.80
CA ALA A 97 -18.90 13.04 51.50
C ALA A 97 -20.41 13.25 51.50
N ARG A 98 -21.07 12.94 50.39
CA ARG A 98 -22.54 13.01 50.26
C ARG A 98 -23.25 11.70 50.60
N ARG A 99 -22.49 10.63 50.86
CA ARG A 99 -22.94 9.25 51.11
C ARG A 99 -23.92 8.75 50.04
N ARG A 100 -23.60 9.01 48.77
CA ARG A 100 -24.50 8.75 47.63
C ARG A 100 -23.80 8.02 46.49
N VAL A 101 -24.54 7.12 45.86
CA VAL A 101 -24.10 6.49 44.62
C VAL A 101 -24.03 7.56 43.52
N VAL A 102 -22.87 7.68 42.90
CA VAL A 102 -22.64 8.59 41.78
C VAL A 102 -23.33 8.02 40.54
N CYS A 103 -24.25 8.80 39.97
CA CYS A 103 -24.99 8.41 38.77
C CYS A 103 -24.12 8.40 37.50
N THR A 104 -22.89 8.90 37.54
CA THR A 104 -21.97 8.88 36.38
C THR A 104 -21.24 7.54 36.24
N PHE A 105 -21.21 6.71 37.28
CA PHE A 105 -20.66 5.37 37.18
C PHE A 105 -21.56 4.50 36.29
N PRO A 106 -21.00 3.65 35.43
CA PRO A 106 -21.75 2.83 34.50
C PRO A 106 -22.96 2.10 35.13
N TRP A 107 -24.16 2.52 34.74
CA TRP A 107 -25.43 1.85 35.04
C TRP A 107 -25.80 1.77 36.53
N SER A 108 -25.38 2.76 37.31
CA SER A 108 -25.83 2.95 38.69
C SER A 108 -27.35 3.05 38.81
N ARG A 109 -27.89 2.49 39.90
CA ARG A 109 -29.28 2.64 40.34
C ARG A 109 -29.26 3.35 41.71
N PRO A 110 -29.42 4.68 41.77
CA PRO A 110 -29.31 5.40 43.03
C PRO A 110 -30.46 5.10 44.00
N HIS A 111 -31.60 4.61 43.50
CA HIS A 111 -32.80 4.39 44.31
C HIS A 111 -33.52 3.07 44.01
N GLY A 112 -33.98 2.45 45.09
CA GLY A 112 -34.80 1.25 45.08
C GLY A 112 -34.01 -0.02 44.80
N ALA A 113 -34.65 -1.15 45.05
CA ALA A 113 -34.12 -2.47 44.79
C ALA A 113 -35.11 -3.27 43.93
N ARG A 114 -34.58 -4.15 43.08
CA ARG A 114 -35.36 -5.26 42.50
C ARG A 114 -35.39 -6.42 43.50
N TYR A 115 -36.14 -7.47 43.23
CA TYR A 115 -36.15 -8.65 44.10
C TYR A 115 -36.56 -9.93 43.39
N CYS A 116 -36.15 -11.07 43.94
CA CYS A 116 -36.70 -12.36 43.57
C CYS A 116 -37.80 -12.74 44.58
N PRO A 117 -39.05 -13.01 44.13
CA PRO A 117 -40.13 -13.41 45.03
C PRO A 117 -39.84 -14.73 45.77
N ASP A 118 -39.20 -15.68 45.09
CA ASP A 118 -38.87 -17.00 45.63
C ASP A 118 -37.76 -16.91 46.70
N CYS A 119 -36.69 -16.14 46.46
CA CYS A 119 -35.68 -15.84 47.50
C CYS A 119 -36.29 -15.14 48.73
N LEU A 120 -37.23 -14.21 48.51
CA LEU A 120 -37.91 -13.55 49.63
C LEU A 120 -38.75 -14.55 50.44
N ALA A 121 -39.43 -15.50 49.78
CA ALA A 121 -40.20 -16.53 50.47
C ALA A 121 -39.30 -17.44 51.31
N GLU A 122 -38.18 -17.91 50.76
CA GLU A 122 -37.24 -18.81 51.43
C GLU A 122 -36.53 -18.18 52.63
N THR A 123 -36.26 -16.88 52.55
CA THR A 123 -35.48 -16.17 53.58
C THR A 123 -36.34 -15.47 54.63
N GLY A 124 -37.68 -15.56 54.54
CA GLY A 124 -38.58 -14.83 55.44
C GLY A 124 -38.58 -13.32 55.19
N GLY A 125 -38.48 -12.90 53.93
CA GLY A 125 -38.59 -11.51 53.50
C GLY A 125 -37.28 -10.73 53.50
N ARG A 126 -36.12 -11.41 53.52
CA ARG A 126 -34.79 -10.82 53.63
C ARG A 126 -34.20 -10.52 52.25
N TRP A 127 -33.67 -9.31 52.07
CA TRP A 127 -33.25 -8.80 50.77
C TRP A 127 -31.75 -8.88 50.58
N GLN A 128 -31.36 -9.26 49.37
CA GLN A 128 -29.97 -9.30 48.96
C GLN A 128 -29.47 -7.89 48.60
N LEU A 129 -28.27 -7.54 49.08
CA LEU A 129 -27.61 -6.28 48.80
C LEU A 129 -27.42 -6.05 47.30
N GLN A 130 -27.02 -7.10 46.57
CA GLN A 130 -26.77 -7.04 45.13
C GLN A 130 -28.00 -6.59 44.32
N TRP A 131 -29.23 -6.77 44.82
CA TRP A 131 -30.43 -6.33 44.09
C TRP A 131 -30.62 -4.81 44.04
N ARG A 132 -29.80 -4.06 44.79
CA ARG A 132 -29.70 -2.60 44.69
C ARG A 132 -28.83 -2.16 43.51
N LEU A 133 -27.99 -3.04 42.97
CA LEU A 133 -27.16 -2.75 41.81
C LEU A 133 -28.03 -2.65 40.55
N GLY A 134 -27.71 -1.70 39.68
CA GLY A 134 -28.38 -1.61 38.37
C GLY A 134 -28.15 -2.83 37.48
N TRP A 135 -27.04 -3.52 37.74
CA TRP A 135 -26.53 -4.74 37.12
C TRP A 135 -27.27 -6.03 37.53
N ALA A 136 -28.11 -6.00 38.56
CA ALA A 136 -28.93 -7.14 38.96
C ALA A 136 -30.28 -7.12 38.24
N PHE A 137 -30.50 -8.02 37.28
CA PHE A 137 -31.74 -8.12 36.50
C PHE A 137 -32.36 -9.52 36.52
N ALA A 138 -31.60 -10.56 36.86
CA ALA A 138 -32.09 -11.93 37.02
C ALA A 138 -31.60 -12.57 38.32
N CYS A 139 -32.35 -13.54 38.83
CA CYS A 139 -31.95 -14.45 39.89
C CYS A 139 -31.36 -15.71 39.25
N THR A 140 -30.10 -16.03 39.54
CA THR A 140 -29.44 -17.25 39.05
C THR A 140 -29.84 -18.50 39.84
N ILE A 141 -30.31 -18.34 41.08
CA ILE A 141 -30.80 -19.43 41.95
C ILE A 141 -32.18 -19.91 41.44
N HIS A 142 -33.17 -19.01 41.41
CA HIS A 142 -34.54 -19.34 40.99
C HIS A 142 -34.78 -19.18 39.49
N ARG A 143 -33.74 -18.81 38.73
CA ARG A 143 -33.73 -18.75 37.27
C ARG A 143 -34.86 -17.88 36.70
N CYS A 144 -35.04 -16.69 37.26
CA CYS A 144 -36.13 -15.79 36.89
C CYS A 144 -35.66 -14.34 36.73
N LEU A 145 -36.42 -13.50 36.01
CA LEU A 145 -36.21 -12.05 36.09
C LEU A 145 -36.54 -11.55 37.50
N LEU A 146 -35.79 -10.54 37.95
CA LEU A 146 -36.13 -9.87 39.21
C LEU A 146 -37.34 -8.95 39.00
N ALA A 147 -38.23 -8.93 39.98
CA ALA A 147 -39.38 -8.04 40.01
C ALA A 147 -38.95 -6.58 40.22
N ASP A 148 -39.52 -5.67 39.43
CA ASP A 148 -39.21 -4.23 39.48
C ASP A 148 -40.04 -3.46 40.52
N GLY A 149 -41.20 -4.01 40.91
CA GLY A 149 -42.17 -3.32 41.76
C GLY A 149 -43.14 -4.29 42.45
N CYS A 150 -43.99 -3.74 43.32
CA CYS A 150 -45.03 -4.50 44.02
C CYS A 150 -46.16 -4.93 43.07
N PRO A 151 -46.71 -6.15 43.19
CA PRO A 151 -47.72 -6.66 42.26
C PRO A 151 -49.07 -5.94 42.37
N ARG A 152 -49.31 -5.22 43.48
CA ARG A 152 -50.56 -4.46 43.71
C ARG A 152 -50.43 -2.98 43.41
N CYS A 153 -49.40 -2.31 43.96
CA CYS A 153 -49.25 -0.86 43.80
C CYS A 153 -48.27 -0.46 42.70
N PHE A 154 -47.56 -1.42 42.09
CA PHE A 154 -46.57 -1.25 41.02
C PHE A 154 -45.38 -0.34 41.36
N ARG A 155 -45.30 0.17 42.59
CA ARG A 155 -44.19 1.02 43.04
C ARG A 155 -42.95 0.18 43.32
N ARG A 156 -41.78 0.76 42.98
CA ARG A 156 -40.47 0.25 43.41
C ARG A 156 -40.39 0.16 44.93
N GLN A 157 -39.69 -0.87 45.41
CA GLN A 157 -39.40 -1.06 46.82
C GLN A 157 -38.06 -0.43 47.20
N ARG A 158 -37.88 -0.14 48.50
CA ARG A 158 -36.63 0.40 49.08
C ARG A 158 -36.10 1.71 48.47
N GLY A 159 -36.97 2.51 47.86
CA GLY A 159 -36.62 3.85 47.35
C GLY A 159 -36.76 4.97 48.38
N GLN A 160 -37.44 4.69 49.49
CA GLN A 160 -37.62 5.58 50.64
C GLN A 160 -37.42 4.78 51.93
N PRO A 161 -36.92 5.41 53.01
CA PRO A 161 -36.79 4.74 54.30
C PRO A 161 -38.14 4.29 54.84
N THR A 162 -38.10 3.26 55.68
CA THR A 162 -39.27 2.82 56.44
C THR A 162 -39.67 3.92 57.43
N PRO A 163 -40.97 4.25 57.56
CA PRO A 163 -41.43 5.26 58.51
C PRO A 163 -41.06 4.87 59.95
N GLY A 164 -40.61 5.85 60.74
CA GLY A 164 -40.06 5.61 62.07
C GLY A 164 -41.04 4.99 63.08
N ASP A 165 -42.32 5.36 63.00
CA ASP A 165 -43.40 4.88 63.87
C ASP A 165 -43.91 3.47 63.53
N THR A 166 -43.41 2.88 62.44
CA THR A 166 -43.91 1.61 61.92
C THR A 166 -43.00 0.46 62.32
N ILE A 167 -43.57 -0.68 62.69
CA ILE A 167 -42.84 -1.95 62.79
C ILE A 167 -42.72 -2.53 61.36
N PRO A 168 -41.51 -2.73 60.82
CA PRO A 168 -41.33 -3.31 59.50
C PRO A 168 -41.94 -4.72 59.41
N ASP A 169 -42.48 -5.07 58.25
CA ASP A 169 -42.98 -6.41 57.94
C ASP A 169 -42.22 -6.95 56.72
N PRO A 170 -41.09 -7.68 56.94
CA PRO A 170 -40.26 -8.23 55.87
C PRO A 170 -41.09 -9.03 54.86
N GLY A 171 -40.80 -8.85 53.57
CA GLY A 171 -41.55 -9.50 52.50
C GLY A 171 -42.88 -8.82 52.13
N ARG A 172 -43.32 -7.77 52.85
CA ARG A 172 -44.51 -6.98 52.48
C ARG A 172 -44.17 -5.59 51.96
N CYS A 173 -45.07 -5.06 51.13
CA CYS A 173 -44.93 -3.73 50.55
C CYS A 173 -45.18 -2.60 51.58
N GLY A 174 -44.12 -1.91 52.00
CA GLY A 174 -44.17 -0.73 52.88
C GLY A 174 -44.54 0.60 52.19
N ARG A 175 -44.80 0.59 50.87
CA ARG A 175 -45.14 1.81 50.12
C ARG A 175 -46.57 2.28 50.48
N PRO A 176 -46.84 3.60 50.48
CA PRO A 176 -48.21 4.07 50.64
C PRO A 176 -49.10 3.56 49.49
N ALA A 177 -50.34 3.17 49.80
CA ALA A 177 -51.31 2.74 48.79
C ALA A 177 -51.61 3.88 47.80
N ARG A 178 -51.85 3.54 46.53
CA ARG A 178 -52.36 4.51 45.54
C ARG A 178 -53.82 4.85 45.93
N ARG A 179 -54.13 6.13 46.22
CA ARG A 179 -55.50 6.65 46.40
C ARG A 179 -55.81 7.71 45.36
N HIS A 180 -57.06 7.71 44.88
CA HIS A 180 -57.72 8.89 44.30
C HIS A 180 -58.43 9.63 45.45
N GLY A 181 -57.87 10.73 45.96
CA GLY A 181 -58.49 11.55 47.02
C GLY A 181 -57.60 11.87 48.22
N GLY A 182 -57.48 13.16 48.55
CA GLY A 182 -56.46 13.79 49.40
C GLY A 182 -56.60 13.61 50.91
N ALA A 183 -56.38 12.40 51.43
CA ALA A 183 -56.06 12.22 52.84
C ALA A 183 -54.56 12.43 53.09
N SER A 184 -54.20 13.11 54.18
CA SER A 184 -52.82 13.52 54.50
C SER A 184 -51.86 12.35 54.80
N ALA A 185 -52.37 11.15 55.14
CA ALA A 185 -51.58 9.93 55.36
C ALA A 185 -52.30 8.66 54.83
N PRO A 186 -52.03 8.20 53.60
CA PRO A 186 -52.67 6.99 53.06
C PRO A 186 -52.17 5.71 53.76
N PRO A 187 -53.03 4.69 53.94
CA PRO A 187 -52.63 3.40 54.50
C PRO A 187 -51.54 2.74 53.65
N ARG A 188 -50.71 1.89 54.28
CA ARG A 188 -49.66 1.14 53.58
C ARG A 188 -50.26 0.11 52.64
N CYS A 189 -49.52 -0.23 51.58
CA CYS A 189 -49.99 -1.20 50.60
C CYS A 189 -50.11 -2.60 51.21
N GLY A 190 -49.12 -3.07 51.96
CA GLY A 190 -49.14 -4.36 52.66
C GLY A 190 -49.25 -5.60 51.75
N ALA A 191 -49.14 -5.43 50.44
CA ALA A 191 -49.16 -6.53 49.49
C ALA A 191 -47.97 -7.44 49.72
N ASP A 192 -48.23 -8.74 49.67
CA ASP A 192 -47.22 -9.79 49.75
C ASP A 192 -46.34 -9.77 48.49
N LEU A 193 -45.05 -9.49 48.66
CA LEU A 193 -44.09 -9.41 47.56
C LEU A 193 -43.64 -10.79 47.08
N THR A 194 -43.83 -11.84 47.89
CA THR A 194 -43.48 -13.22 47.51
C THR A 194 -44.42 -13.78 46.44
N ARG A 195 -45.58 -13.15 46.23
CA ARG A 195 -46.58 -13.55 45.23
C ARG A 195 -46.44 -12.83 43.90
N THR A 196 -45.33 -12.16 43.66
CA THR A 196 -45.12 -11.40 42.42
C THR A 196 -44.81 -12.34 41.27
N ASP A 197 -45.57 -12.21 40.18
CA ASP A 197 -45.32 -12.97 38.96
C ASP A 197 -44.04 -12.49 38.27
N VAL A 198 -43.16 -13.45 37.95
CA VAL A 198 -41.88 -13.22 37.29
C VAL A 198 -41.68 -14.20 36.13
N VAL A 199 -41.01 -13.73 35.08
CA VAL A 199 -40.63 -14.56 33.93
C VAL A 199 -39.51 -15.51 34.36
N ARG A 200 -39.69 -16.81 34.08
CA ARG A 200 -38.74 -17.88 34.43
C ARG A 200 -38.03 -18.41 33.20
N PHE A 201 -36.82 -18.93 33.39
CA PHE A 201 -35.94 -19.41 32.34
C PHE A 201 -35.41 -20.81 32.64
N PRO A 202 -35.13 -21.62 31.61
CA PRO A 202 -34.43 -22.89 31.78
C PRO A 202 -32.98 -22.69 32.23
N ALA A 203 -32.35 -23.74 32.75
CA ALA A 203 -30.92 -23.72 33.06
C ALA A 203 -30.10 -23.44 31.78
N GLY A 204 -29.00 -22.68 31.90
CA GLY A 204 -28.17 -22.29 30.75
C GLY A 204 -28.77 -21.23 29.83
N HIS A 205 -29.95 -20.68 30.14
CA HIS A 205 -30.56 -19.63 29.33
C HIS A 205 -29.64 -18.39 29.24
N PRO A 206 -29.51 -17.73 28.07
CA PRO A 206 -28.56 -16.62 27.87
C PRO A 206 -28.67 -15.47 28.87
N VAL A 207 -29.87 -15.20 29.39
CA VAL A 207 -30.10 -14.18 30.44
C VAL A 207 -29.41 -14.55 31.76
N LEU A 208 -29.43 -15.82 32.12
CA LEU A 208 -28.80 -16.30 33.35
C LEU A 208 -27.29 -16.32 33.21
N VAL A 209 -26.78 -16.76 32.05
CA VAL A 209 -25.36 -16.68 31.70
C VAL A 209 -24.88 -15.22 31.76
N ALA A 210 -25.64 -14.30 31.18
CA ALA A 210 -25.35 -12.88 31.21
C ALA A 210 -25.31 -12.31 32.64
N GLN A 211 -26.28 -12.69 33.48
CA GLN A 211 -26.29 -12.27 34.89
C GLN A 211 -25.09 -12.84 35.64
N GLN A 212 -24.72 -14.10 35.38
CA GLN A 212 -23.59 -14.77 36.03
C GLN A 212 -22.26 -14.10 35.66
N ILE A 213 -22.00 -13.84 34.37
CA ILE A 213 -20.80 -13.13 33.90
C ILE A 213 -20.66 -11.75 34.58
N VAL A 214 -21.75 -11.01 34.71
CA VAL A 214 -21.76 -9.71 35.41
C VAL A 214 -21.45 -9.89 36.89
N CYS A 215 -22.06 -10.86 37.57
CA CYS A 215 -21.78 -11.15 38.98
C CYS A 215 -20.32 -11.56 39.19
N ASP A 216 -19.77 -12.43 38.33
CA ASP A 216 -18.40 -12.91 38.41
C ASP A 216 -17.40 -11.78 38.16
N THR A 217 -17.67 -10.91 37.17
CA THR A 217 -16.85 -9.71 36.90
C THR A 217 -16.80 -8.78 38.11
N ILE A 218 -17.94 -8.55 38.77
CA ILE A 218 -18.03 -7.71 39.97
C ILE A 218 -17.29 -8.36 41.14
N ALA A 219 -17.47 -9.67 41.35
CA ALA A 219 -16.86 -10.41 42.45
C ALA A 219 -15.33 -10.51 42.31
N ALA A 220 -14.83 -10.77 41.10
CA ALA A 220 -13.41 -10.87 40.80
C ALA A 220 -12.71 -9.50 40.64
N GLY A 221 -13.47 -8.42 40.46
CA GLY A 221 -12.94 -7.08 40.18
C GLY A 221 -12.31 -6.94 38.79
N THR A 222 -12.38 -7.98 37.95
CA THR A 222 -11.81 -8.03 36.60
C THR A 222 -12.73 -8.80 35.66
N GLY A 223 -12.71 -8.45 34.36
CA GLY A 223 -13.42 -9.17 33.30
C GLY A 223 -12.43 -9.94 32.42
N SER A 224 -12.60 -11.25 32.33
CA SER A 224 -11.67 -12.18 31.65
C SER A 224 -12.38 -13.16 30.68
N PHE A 225 -13.46 -12.71 30.03
CA PHE A 225 -14.26 -13.51 29.09
C PHE A 225 -14.16 -12.97 27.65
N GLY A 226 -14.46 -13.81 26.66
CA GLY A 226 -14.48 -13.44 25.24
C GLY A 226 -13.26 -12.63 24.79
N VAL A 227 -13.51 -11.42 24.26
CA VAL A 227 -12.47 -10.51 23.76
C VAL A 227 -11.50 -10.01 24.85
N TYR A 228 -11.81 -10.26 26.12
CA TYR A 228 -10.97 -9.90 27.28
C TYR A 228 -10.20 -11.11 27.84
N ALA A 229 -10.34 -12.31 27.27
CA ALA A 229 -9.73 -13.53 27.81
C ALA A 229 -8.19 -13.46 27.85
N GLU A 230 -7.55 -12.94 26.79
CA GLU A 230 -6.08 -12.80 26.73
C GLU A 230 -5.56 -11.61 27.55
N ARG A 231 -6.36 -10.54 27.64
CA ARG A 231 -6.00 -9.29 28.31
C ARG A 231 -7.16 -8.85 29.21
N PRO A 232 -7.25 -9.39 30.43
CA PRO A 232 -8.32 -9.03 31.35
C PRO A 232 -8.32 -7.54 31.66
N LEU A 233 -9.52 -6.96 31.75
CA LEU A 233 -9.71 -5.56 32.11
C LEU A 233 -10.25 -5.43 33.53
N SER A 234 -10.18 -4.23 34.10
CA SER A 234 -10.85 -3.96 35.37
C SER A 234 -12.37 -4.15 35.23
N ALA A 235 -13.06 -4.48 36.33
CA ALA A 235 -14.52 -4.55 36.34
C ALA A 235 -15.16 -3.24 35.86
N ARG A 236 -14.57 -2.09 36.24
CA ARG A 236 -15.05 -0.77 35.83
C ARG A 236 -15.05 -0.60 34.31
N GLU A 237 -13.94 -0.91 33.64
CA GLU A 237 -13.82 -0.80 32.17
C GLU A 237 -14.73 -1.82 31.46
N THR A 238 -14.74 -3.07 31.94
CA THR A 238 -15.58 -4.14 31.37
C THR A 238 -17.06 -3.77 31.43
N LEU A 239 -17.53 -3.29 32.59
CA LEU A 239 -18.91 -2.87 32.77
C LEU A 239 -19.21 -1.57 32.02
N ALA A 240 -18.24 -0.66 31.86
CA ALA A 240 -18.39 0.51 31.00
C ALA A 240 -18.63 0.12 29.53
N ASP A 241 -17.93 -0.91 29.04
CA ASP A 241 -18.10 -1.43 27.69
C ASP A 241 -19.47 -2.09 27.49
N VAL A 242 -19.85 -3.01 28.40
CA VAL A 242 -21.17 -3.67 28.41
C VAL A 242 -22.29 -2.62 28.42
N ARG A 243 -22.21 -1.63 29.31
CA ARG A 243 -23.19 -0.54 29.37
C ARG A 243 -23.26 0.23 28.07
N THR A 244 -22.11 0.54 27.47
CA THR A 244 -22.07 1.35 26.25
C THR A 244 -22.79 0.63 25.11
N LEU A 245 -22.52 -0.66 24.91
CA LEU A 245 -23.23 -1.45 23.91
C LEU A 245 -24.71 -1.63 24.26
N ALA A 246 -25.03 -1.98 25.51
CA ALA A 246 -26.40 -2.20 25.96
C ALA A 246 -27.26 -0.94 25.80
N ALA A 247 -26.75 0.23 26.19
CA ALA A 247 -27.43 1.51 26.03
C ALA A 247 -27.63 1.84 24.55
N ARG A 248 -26.64 1.60 23.69
CA ARG A 248 -26.78 1.90 22.26
C ARG A 248 -27.80 0.97 21.60
N ALA A 249 -27.80 -0.31 21.94
CA ALA A 249 -28.80 -1.27 21.49
C ALA A 249 -30.21 -0.87 21.95
N LEU A 250 -30.41 -0.49 23.21
CA LEU A 250 -31.74 -0.16 23.73
C LEU A 250 -32.35 1.12 23.14
N TRP A 251 -31.51 2.11 22.81
CA TRP A 251 -31.94 3.45 22.41
C TRP A 251 -31.96 3.67 20.88
N HIS A 252 -31.03 3.06 20.14
CA HIS A 252 -30.87 3.35 18.70
C HIS A 252 -31.22 2.18 17.79
N ALA A 253 -31.26 0.94 18.30
CA ALA A 253 -31.74 -0.17 17.50
C ALA A 253 -33.24 -0.05 17.24
N ARG A 254 -33.68 -0.52 16.07
CA ARG A 254 -35.10 -0.81 15.86
C ARG A 254 -35.51 -1.91 16.82
N HIS A 255 -36.74 -1.79 17.32
CA HIS A 255 -37.29 -2.73 18.30
C HIS A 255 -37.32 -4.17 17.75
N GLU A 256 -37.66 -4.31 16.47
CA GLU A 256 -37.72 -5.60 15.77
C GLU A 256 -36.33 -6.22 15.63
N ASP A 257 -35.34 -5.42 15.22
CA ASP A 257 -33.94 -5.87 15.09
C ASP A 257 -33.38 -6.35 16.43
N LEU A 258 -33.67 -5.62 17.52
CA LEU A 258 -33.25 -6.03 18.85
C LEU A 258 -33.98 -7.29 19.30
N ALA A 259 -35.31 -7.33 19.14
CA ALA A 259 -36.12 -8.48 19.54
C ALA A 259 -35.73 -9.78 18.81
N ALA A 260 -35.36 -9.69 17.52
CA ALA A 260 -34.90 -10.84 16.73
C ALA A 260 -33.59 -11.47 17.24
N ARG A 261 -32.84 -10.76 18.09
CA ARG A 261 -31.56 -11.23 18.68
C ARG A 261 -31.72 -11.76 20.11
N LEU A 262 -32.92 -11.64 20.66
CA LEU A 262 -33.25 -12.08 22.01
C LEU A 262 -33.96 -13.43 21.96
N PRO A 263 -33.75 -14.31 22.97
CA PRO A 263 -34.63 -15.45 23.20
C PRO A 263 -36.09 -15.02 23.32
N ALA A 264 -37.03 -15.85 22.84
CA ALA A 264 -38.44 -15.49 22.66
C ALA A 264 -39.13 -14.99 23.95
N GLU A 265 -38.81 -15.61 25.08
CA GLU A 265 -39.31 -15.27 26.42
C GLU A 265 -38.84 -13.86 26.82
N LEU A 266 -37.54 -13.57 26.61
CA LEU A 266 -36.97 -12.26 26.90
C LEU A 266 -37.47 -11.20 25.91
N ALA A 267 -37.61 -11.52 24.62
CA ALA A 267 -38.15 -10.61 23.62
C ALA A 267 -39.59 -10.18 23.97
N THR A 268 -40.39 -11.09 24.52
CA THR A 268 -41.76 -10.81 24.98
C THR A 268 -41.76 -9.92 26.22
N ALA A 269 -40.95 -10.26 27.24
CA ALA A 269 -40.78 -9.43 28.43
C ALA A 269 -40.25 -8.03 28.10
N TYR A 270 -39.32 -7.92 27.16
CA TYR A 270 -38.77 -6.65 26.65
C TYR A 270 -39.87 -5.77 26.03
N ARG A 271 -40.71 -6.33 25.15
CA ARG A 271 -41.81 -5.60 24.50
C ARG A 271 -42.82 -5.08 25.52
N GLN A 272 -43.20 -5.92 26.49
CA GLN A 272 -44.11 -5.53 27.58
C GLN A 272 -43.53 -4.40 28.42
N ALA A 273 -42.27 -4.54 28.86
CA ALA A 273 -41.60 -3.52 29.68
C ALA A 273 -41.44 -2.18 28.93
N LYS A 274 -41.22 -2.20 27.61
CA LYS A 274 -41.09 -0.98 26.81
C LYS A 274 -42.43 -0.26 26.64
N ALA A 275 -43.54 -1.00 26.52
CA ALA A 275 -44.88 -0.43 26.49
C ALA A 275 -45.25 0.27 27.82
N THR A 276 -44.77 -0.23 28.96
CA THR A 276 -45.06 0.35 30.28
C THR A 276 -44.12 1.49 30.70
N ASN A 277 -43.01 1.70 29.97
CA ASN A 277 -41.96 2.65 30.33
C ASN A 277 -42.39 4.14 30.27
N GLY A 278 -43.59 4.45 29.78
CA GLY A 278 -44.17 5.81 29.70
C GLY A 278 -45.14 6.19 30.84
N SER A 279 -45.26 5.38 31.89
CA SER A 279 -46.20 5.65 33.00
C SER A 279 -45.67 6.72 33.98
N ARG A 280 -46.54 7.68 34.38
CA ARG A 280 -46.27 8.83 35.28
C ARG A 280 -45.59 8.51 36.63
N ASP A 281 -45.50 7.25 37.04
CA ASP A 281 -44.90 6.82 38.31
C ASP A 281 -43.37 6.64 38.26
N TRP A 282 -42.76 6.77 37.07
CA TRP A 282 -41.33 6.59 36.87
C TRP A 282 -40.68 7.91 36.43
N PRO A 283 -39.50 8.28 36.98
CA PRO A 283 -38.77 9.45 36.49
C PRO A 283 -38.53 9.31 34.99
N ASN A 284 -38.74 10.39 34.23
CA ASN A 284 -38.37 10.41 32.82
C ASN A 284 -36.91 9.93 32.68
N PRO A 285 -36.63 8.96 31.79
CA PRO A 285 -35.25 8.56 31.55
C PRO A 285 -34.46 9.82 31.12
N PRO A 286 -33.22 9.99 31.62
CA PRO A 286 -32.43 11.17 31.30
C PRO A 286 -32.18 11.29 29.80
N ASP A 287 -31.95 12.51 29.32
CA ASP A 287 -31.68 12.84 27.91
C ASP A 287 -30.46 12.09 27.30
N LYS A 288 -29.63 11.45 28.13
CA LYS A 288 -28.39 10.76 27.72
C LYS A 288 -28.50 9.24 27.88
N PRO A 289 -28.50 8.46 26.78
CA PRO A 289 -28.51 7.00 26.80
C PRO A 289 -27.44 6.39 27.71
N GLY A 290 -27.84 5.46 28.57
CA GLY A 290 -26.91 4.71 29.42
C GLY A 290 -26.40 5.44 30.65
N SER A 291 -26.91 6.64 30.95
CA SER A 291 -26.52 7.36 32.18
C SER A 291 -27.06 6.68 33.45
N TRP A 292 -28.16 5.93 33.34
CA TRP A 292 -28.84 5.29 34.47
C TRP A 292 -29.21 3.86 34.11
N ALA A 293 -29.25 2.97 35.12
CA ALA A 293 -29.80 1.62 34.96
C ALA A 293 -31.22 1.67 34.39
N PRO A 294 -31.60 0.75 33.49
CA PRO A 294 -32.90 0.76 32.88
C PRO A 294 -33.94 0.52 33.98
N THR A 295 -35.09 1.11 33.75
CA THR A 295 -36.21 1.11 34.67
C THR A 295 -36.63 -0.31 35.05
N HIS A 296 -36.73 -1.16 34.03
CA HIS A 296 -37.21 -2.54 34.12
C HIS A 296 -36.08 -3.56 34.04
N ALA A 297 -36.21 -4.68 34.76
CA ALA A 297 -35.30 -5.82 34.72
C ALA A 297 -35.21 -6.42 33.32
N ALA A 298 -36.34 -6.53 32.61
CA ALA A 298 -36.38 -7.02 31.24
C ALA A 298 -35.56 -6.14 30.26
N LEU A 299 -35.57 -4.81 30.43
CA LEU A 299 -34.77 -3.89 29.60
C LEU A 299 -33.27 -4.04 29.89
N ALA A 300 -32.90 -4.17 31.17
CA ALA A 300 -31.51 -4.44 31.56
C ALA A 300 -31.03 -5.79 31.02
N ALA A 301 -31.82 -6.85 31.21
CA ALA A 301 -31.55 -8.18 30.69
C ALA A 301 -31.37 -8.18 29.16
N ALA A 302 -32.28 -7.51 28.42
CA ALA A 302 -32.18 -7.38 26.97
C ALA A 302 -30.89 -6.67 26.52
N GLY A 303 -30.57 -5.53 27.14
CA GLY A 303 -29.35 -4.77 26.81
C GLY A 303 -28.08 -5.54 27.13
N VAL A 304 -27.96 -6.11 28.33
CA VAL A 304 -26.78 -6.89 28.76
C VAL A 304 -26.60 -8.12 27.89
N THR A 305 -27.67 -8.88 27.64
CA THR A 305 -27.58 -10.14 26.88
C THR A 305 -27.01 -9.89 25.48
N VAL A 306 -27.49 -8.84 24.80
CA VAL A 306 -26.99 -8.50 23.45
C VAL A 306 -25.58 -7.91 23.48
N ALA A 307 -25.24 -7.11 24.50
CA ALA A 307 -23.88 -6.62 24.69
C ALA A 307 -22.89 -7.77 24.90
N LEU A 308 -23.24 -8.75 25.75
CA LEU A 308 -22.39 -9.92 26.00
C LEU A 308 -22.36 -10.88 24.82
N GLN A 309 -23.42 -11.03 24.02
CA GLN A 309 -23.34 -11.77 22.75
C GLN A 309 -22.23 -11.23 21.83
N VAL A 310 -21.95 -9.91 21.88
CA VAL A 310 -20.86 -9.29 21.13
C VAL A 310 -19.51 -9.50 21.83
N LEU A 311 -19.42 -9.18 23.12
CA LEU A 311 -18.16 -9.16 23.87
C LEU A 311 -17.64 -10.56 24.23
N ASP A 312 -18.53 -11.55 24.31
CA ASP A 312 -18.20 -12.96 24.53
C ASP A 312 -17.77 -13.68 23.23
N ALA A 313 -17.46 -12.92 22.16
CA ALA A 313 -16.83 -13.47 20.98
C ALA A 313 -15.35 -13.82 21.24
N PRO A 314 -14.78 -14.80 20.54
CA PRO A 314 -13.41 -15.25 20.78
C PRO A 314 -12.34 -14.20 20.43
N ASP A 315 -12.63 -13.31 19.49
CA ASP A 315 -11.68 -12.32 18.97
C ASP A 315 -12.40 -11.02 18.53
N ILE A 316 -11.61 -9.97 18.28
CA ILE A 316 -12.11 -8.63 17.92
C ILE A 316 -12.81 -8.61 16.54
N ALA A 317 -12.38 -9.44 15.59
CA ALA A 317 -13.02 -9.53 14.28
C ALA A 317 -14.43 -10.14 14.40
N SER A 318 -14.53 -11.28 15.10
CA SER A 318 -15.79 -11.96 15.44
C SER A 318 -16.73 -11.07 16.23
N ALA A 319 -16.23 -10.31 17.22
CA ALA A 319 -17.02 -9.33 17.95
C ALA A 319 -17.54 -8.20 17.04
N GLY A 320 -16.68 -7.69 16.15
CA GLY A 320 -17.05 -6.67 15.17
C GLY A 320 -18.16 -7.14 14.23
N ASP A 321 -18.09 -8.38 13.77
CA ASP A 321 -19.15 -9.02 12.96
C ASP A 321 -20.48 -9.06 13.71
N ARG A 322 -20.46 -9.48 14.98
CA ARG A 322 -21.65 -9.52 15.85
C ARG A 322 -22.20 -8.14 16.19
N LEU A 323 -21.38 -7.08 16.19
CA LEU A 323 -21.80 -5.70 16.44
C LEU A 323 -22.34 -4.98 15.19
N ARG A 324 -22.00 -5.46 14.00
CA ARG A 324 -22.25 -4.76 12.72
C ARG A 324 -23.70 -4.37 12.45
N TRP A 325 -24.65 -5.16 12.94
CA TRP A 325 -26.07 -4.84 12.78
C TRP A 325 -26.46 -3.51 13.43
N LEU A 326 -25.84 -3.16 14.57
CA LEU A 326 -26.09 -1.90 15.26
C LEU A 326 -25.50 -0.72 14.46
N MET A 327 -24.40 -0.95 13.75
CA MET A 327 -23.76 0.03 12.87
C MET A 327 -24.60 0.33 11.63
N ARG A 328 -25.32 -0.65 11.09
CA ARG A 328 -26.24 -0.46 9.96
C ARG A 328 -27.56 0.18 10.40
N GLY A 329 -28.06 -0.16 11.59
CA GLY A 329 -29.34 0.35 12.12
C GLY A 329 -29.34 1.85 12.45
N GLY A 330 -28.18 2.45 12.74
CA GLY A 330 -28.07 3.87 13.14
C GLY A 330 -28.57 4.87 12.10
N HIS A 331 -28.55 4.53 10.81
CA HIS A 331 -29.09 5.36 9.74
C HIS A 331 -30.58 5.70 9.93
N HIS A 332 -31.34 4.83 10.61
CA HIS A 332 -32.77 5.05 10.88
C HIS A 332 -33.05 6.01 12.03
N SER A 333 -32.07 6.21 12.91
CA SER A 333 -32.15 7.16 14.04
C SER A 333 -31.63 8.56 13.68
N GLY A 334 -31.27 8.80 12.41
CA GLY A 334 -30.65 10.05 11.96
C GLY A 334 -29.18 10.24 12.40
N LEU A 335 -28.62 9.26 13.12
CA LEU A 335 -27.22 9.29 13.56
C LEU A 335 -26.28 8.85 12.45
N VAL A 336 -25.39 9.75 12.04
CA VAL A 336 -24.28 9.41 11.15
C VAL A 336 -23.22 8.63 11.95
N ILE A 337 -23.13 7.34 11.68
CA ILE A 337 -22.15 6.46 12.32
C ILE A 337 -20.81 6.60 11.58
N THR A 338 -19.81 7.08 12.32
CA THR A 338 -18.43 7.28 11.86
C THR A 338 -17.48 6.85 12.96
N PRO A 339 -16.22 6.47 12.67
CA PRO A 339 -15.25 6.12 13.70
C PRO A 339 -15.16 7.13 14.85
N LYS A 340 -15.26 8.44 14.55
CA LYS A 340 -15.25 9.50 15.59
C LYS A 340 -16.51 9.50 16.46
N THR A 341 -17.68 9.25 15.87
CA THR A 341 -18.94 9.24 16.63
C THR A 341 -19.09 7.97 17.44
N VAL A 342 -18.59 6.82 16.96
CA VAL A 342 -18.63 5.56 17.72
C VAL A 342 -17.71 5.62 18.94
N ARG A 343 -16.54 6.27 18.80
CA ARG A 343 -15.64 6.53 19.93
C ARG A 343 -16.29 7.33 21.07
N SER A 344 -17.22 8.24 20.77
CA SER A 344 -17.93 9.04 21.78
C SER A 344 -19.19 8.36 22.32
N TRP A 345 -19.40 7.07 22.04
CA TRP A 345 -20.60 6.37 22.47
C TRP A 345 -20.73 6.20 23.98
N GLY A 346 -19.61 6.17 24.71
CA GLY A 346 -19.56 5.99 26.16
C GLY A 346 -18.44 6.81 26.80
N ARG A 347 -18.45 6.86 28.14
CA ARG A 347 -17.32 7.31 28.96
C ARG A 347 -16.61 6.08 29.52
N ASP A 348 -15.31 6.22 29.74
CA ASP A 348 -14.45 5.20 30.36
C ASP A 348 -14.50 3.85 29.64
N THR A 349 -14.71 3.86 28.32
CA THR A 349 -14.70 2.66 27.49
C THR A 349 -13.27 2.22 27.21
N SER A 350 -13.07 0.91 27.12
CA SER A 350 -11.75 0.34 26.87
C SER A 350 -11.30 0.54 25.42
N ALA A 351 -9.98 0.45 25.21
CA ALA A 351 -9.41 0.38 23.87
C ALA A 351 -9.86 -0.88 23.11
N THR A 352 -10.20 -1.97 23.83
CA THR A 352 -10.70 -3.21 23.22
C THR A 352 -12.07 -2.99 22.61
N LEU A 353 -12.98 -2.31 23.30
CA LEU A 353 -14.27 -1.94 22.71
C LEU A 353 -14.11 -0.98 21.53
N GLU A 354 -13.22 0.01 21.61
CA GLU A 354 -12.90 0.87 20.46
C GLU A 354 -12.44 0.03 19.25
N ALA A 355 -11.61 -0.99 19.47
CA ALA A 355 -11.15 -1.89 18.42
C ALA A 355 -12.30 -2.72 17.82
N VAL A 356 -13.19 -3.27 18.65
CA VAL A 356 -14.41 -3.99 18.22
C VAL A 356 -15.34 -3.09 17.39
N GLN A 357 -15.51 -1.83 17.82
CA GLN A 357 -16.30 -0.84 17.11
C GLN A 357 -15.70 -0.51 15.73
N LEU A 358 -14.38 -0.32 15.64
CA LEU A 358 -13.69 -0.10 14.37
C LEU A 358 -13.80 -1.31 13.43
N SER A 359 -13.62 -2.52 13.97
CA SER A 359 -13.81 -3.79 13.25
C SER A 359 -15.23 -3.92 12.67
N ALA A 360 -16.25 -3.54 13.43
CA ALA A 360 -17.64 -3.55 12.96
C ALA A 360 -17.88 -2.58 11.78
N LEU A 361 -17.16 -1.45 11.74
CA LEU A 361 -17.27 -0.43 10.70
C LEU A 361 -16.52 -0.77 9.41
N THR A 362 -15.58 -1.71 9.43
CA THR A 362 -14.70 -2.06 8.29
C THR A 362 -15.40 -2.05 6.92
N PRO A 363 -16.50 -2.79 6.67
CA PRO A 363 -17.14 -2.84 5.36
C PRO A 363 -17.89 -1.55 4.98
N LEU A 364 -18.12 -0.64 5.93
CA LEU A 364 -18.77 0.66 5.71
C LEU A 364 -17.75 1.77 5.44
N LEU A 365 -16.45 1.50 5.64
CA LEU A 365 -15.39 2.48 5.49
C LEU A 365 -14.80 2.45 4.08
N GLN A 366 -14.48 3.64 3.57
CA GLN A 366 -13.67 3.80 2.37
C GLN A 366 -12.28 3.17 2.56
N PRO A 367 -11.62 2.67 1.50
CA PRO A 367 -10.32 1.98 1.58
C PRO A 367 -9.26 2.73 2.40
N VAL A 368 -9.15 4.05 2.17
CA VAL A 368 -8.20 4.91 2.89
C VAL A 368 -8.49 4.97 4.40
N HIS A 369 -9.77 4.94 4.78
CA HIS A 369 -10.14 4.89 6.19
C HIS A 369 -9.87 3.53 6.81
N GLN A 370 -10.05 2.43 6.07
CA GLN A 370 -9.67 1.09 6.55
C GLN A 370 -8.18 1.03 6.90
N LEU A 371 -7.31 1.56 6.03
CA LEU A 371 -5.86 1.67 6.31
C LEU A 371 -5.57 2.62 7.49
N ARG A 372 -6.24 3.78 7.55
CA ARG A 372 -6.06 4.77 8.62
C ARG A 372 -6.40 4.23 10.00
N TYR A 373 -7.52 3.51 10.13
CA TYR A 373 -7.98 2.92 11.38
C TYR A 373 -7.46 1.50 11.58
N ARG A 374 -6.64 1.00 10.64
CA ARG A 374 -5.99 -0.31 10.69
C ARG A 374 -6.99 -1.44 10.89
N THR A 375 -8.11 -1.38 10.18
CA THR A 375 -9.27 -2.24 10.45
C THR A 375 -9.05 -3.71 10.11
N THR A 376 -8.01 -4.03 9.34
CA THR A 376 -7.60 -5.42 9.02
C THR A 376 -6.49 -5.94 9.92
N ALA A 377 -6.01 -5.16 10.90
CA ALA A 377 -5.13 -5.70 11.95
C ALA A 377 -5.97 -6.46 12.98
N ASP A 378 -5.30 -7.35 13.72
CA ASP A 378 -5.87 -8.05 14.87
C ASP A 378 -6.40 -7.07 15.94
N TYR A 379 -5.77 -5.90 16.03
CA TYR A 379 -6.15 -4.83 16.96
C TYR A 379 -6.31 -3.47 16.23
N PRO A 380 -7.49 -3.19 15.64
CA PRO A 380 -7.79 -1.90 15.04
C PRO A 380 -7.69 -0.76 16.05
N ARG A 381 -7.19 0.41 15.61
CA ARG A 381 -7.02 1.57 16.50
C ARG A 381 -7.15 2.90 15.79
N HIS A 382 -7.48 3.93 16.55
CA HIS A 382 -7.51 5.30 16.03
C HIS A 382 -6.11 5.81 15.67
N PRO A 383 -5.99 6.66 14.63
CA PRO A 383 -4.70 7.23 14.25
C PRO A 383 -4.19 8.19 15.33
N GLU A 384 -2.96 7.97 15.75
CA GLU A 384 -2.25 8.83 16.69
C GLU A 384 -1.76 10.10 15.99
N PRO A 385 -1.72 11.26 16.67
CA PRO A 385 -1.14 12.49 16.15
C PRO A 385 0.41 12.47 16.20
N ASP A 386 1.05 11.32 16.00
CA ASP A 386 2.51 11.24 16.03
C ASP A 386 3.10 11.68 14.68
N GLU A 387 3.41 12.97 14.57
CA GLU A 387 4.14 13.52 13.41
C GLU A 387 5.51 12.86 13.25
N ARG A 388 6.17 12.47 14.36
CA ARG A 388 7.48 11.82 14.32
C ARG A 388 7.39 10.44 13.68
N ARG A 389 6.30 9.71 13.87
CA ARG A 389 6.05 8.44 13.18
C ARG A 389 5.97 8.61 11.67
N ALA A 390 5.21 9.61 11.21
CA ALA A 390 5.11 9.91 9.79
C ALA A 390 6.49 10.25 9.19
N ASP A 391 7.30 11.04 9.91
CA ASP A 391 8.66 11.38 9.49
C ASP A 391 9.61 10.18 9.45
N ARG A 392 9.54 9.26 10.44
CA ARG A 392 10.32 8.02 10.45
C ARG A 392 10.01 7.17 9.20
N ILE A 393 8.73 6.93 8.94
CA ILE A 393 8.30 6.15 7.75
C ILE A 393 8.71 6.87 6.47
N LEU A 394 8.53 8.19 6.39
CA LEU A 394 8.88 8.99 5.20
C LEU A 394 10.36 8.87 4.83
N ARG A 395 11.27 8.88 5.82
CA ARG A 395 12.71 8.69 5.59
C ARG A 395 13.04 7.30 5.04
N ARG A 396 12.27 6.29 5.42
CA ARG A 396 12.54 4.88 5.11
C ARG A 396 11.77 4.36 3.89
N LEU A 397 10.84 5.15 3.36
CA LEU A 397 9.94 4.79 2.27
C LEU A 397 10.31 5.51 0.96
N PRO A 398 10.53 4.80 -0.16
CA PRO A 398 10.70 5.42 -1.48
C PRO A 398 9.40 5.99 -2.02
N THR A 399 9.49 6.91 -2.99
CA THR A 399 8.32 7.47 -3.69
C THR A 399 7.59 6.43 -4.53
N LEU A 400 8.34 5.58 -5.25
CA LEU A 400 7.83 4.37 -5.88
C LEU A 400 8.14 3.20 -4.97
N LEU A 401 7.10 2.50 -4.49
CA LEU A 401 7.29 1.31 -3.66
C LEU A 401 8.22 0.29 -4.35
N TRP A 402 8.95 -0.50 -3.56
CA TRP A 402 9.86 -1.52 -4.08
C TRP A 402 9.14 -2.48 -5.04
N PRO A 403 9.67 -2.75 -6.25
CA PRO A 403 9.01 -3.64 -7.21
C PRO A 403 8.72 -5.03 -6.66
N GLN A 404 9.60 -5.55 -5.80
CA GLN A 404 9.38 -6.80 -5.08
C GLN A 404 8.04 -6.77 -4.35
N TRP A 405 7.69 -5.66 -3.69
CA TRP A 405 6.40 -5.49 -3.04
C TRP A 405 5.30 -5.14 -4.06
N SER A 406 5.47 -4.08 -4.85
CA SER A 406 4.38 -3.52 -5.67
C SER A 406 3.92 -4.39 -6.83
N LEU A 407 4.75 -5.30 -7.35
CA LEU A 407 4.35 -6.25 -8.40
C LEU A 407 3.30 -7.26 -7.91
N ARG A 408 3.32 -7.60 -6.62
CA ARG A 408 2.34 -8.53 -6.01
C ARG A 408 0.94 -7.90 -5.88
N PHE A 409 0.82 -6.59 -6.05
CA PHE A 409 -0.44 -5.82 -6.09
C PHE A 409 -0.84 -5.43 -7.53
N ALA A 410 -0.21 -6.01 -8.55
CA ALA A 410 -0.53 -5.67 -9.93
C ALA A 410 -1.98 -6.02 -10.27
N LEU A 411 -2.71 -5.07 -10.86
CA LEU A 411 -4.09 -5.23 -11.29
C LEU A 411 -4.20 -4.96 -12.79
N PRO A 412 -5.04 -5.70 -13.53
CA PRO A 412 -5.30 -5.44 -14.95
C PRO A 412 -5.74 -3.98 -15.19
N GLY A 413 -5.16 -3.34 -16.21
CA GLY A 413 -5.50 -1.95 -16.58
C GLY A 413 -4.91 -0.86 -15.69
N CYS A 414 -4.17 -1.19 -14.62
CA CYS A 414 -3.44 -0.23 -13.80
C CYS A 414 -1.95 -0.21 -14.17
N GLY A 415 -1.38 0.96 -14.43
CA GLY A 415 0.04 1.08 -14.72
C GLY A 415 0.90 0.82 -13.48
N HIS A 416 1.94 -0.01 -13.60
CA HIS A 416 2.78 -0.39 -12.46
C HIS A 416 3.40 0.80 -11.70
N THR A 417 3.88 1.83 -12.40
CA THR A 417 4.44 3.03 -11.76
C THR A 417 3.42 3.77 -10.90
N GLU A 418 2.17 3.87 -11.38
CA GLU A 418 1.07 4.50 -10.64
C GLU A 418 0.69 3.68 -9.42
N THR A 419 0.61 2.35 -9.56
CA THR A 419 0.38 1.41 -8.46
C THR A 419 1.47 1.52 -7.42
N SER A 420 2.74 1.55 -7.83
CA SER A 420 3.86 1.66 -6.91
C SER A 420 3.84 2.98 -6.11
N ALA A 421 3.53 4.10 -6.77
CA ALA A 421 3.38 5.39 -6.11
C ALA A 421 2.17 5.42 -5.16
N ALA A 422 1.04 4.86 -5.59
CA ALA A 422 -0.17 4.81 -4.78
C ALA A 422 0.00 3.94 -3.52
N LEU A 423 0.70 2.80 -3.63
CA LEU A 423 0.97 1.92 -2.49
C LEU A 423 1.96 2.55 -1.50
N ALA A 424 2.96 3.30 -1.97
CA ALA A 424 3.82 4.09 -1.08
C ALA A 424 3.00 5.12 -0.30
N ILE A 425 2.14 5.89 -0.98
CA ILE A 425 1.24 6.84 -0.32
C ILE A 425 0.28 6.11 0.65
N ALA A 426 -0.26 4.97 0.26
CA ALA A 426 -1.14 4.16 1.11
C ALA A 426 -0.44 3.69 2.39
N THR A 427 0.82 3.25 2.29
CA THR A 427 1.66 2.84 3.43
C THR A 427 1.86 4.00 4.41
N LEU A 428 2.12 5.21 3.91
CA LEU A 428 2.26 6.41 4.75
C LEU A 428 0.94 6.85 5.41
N LEU A 429 -0.21 6.52 4.81
CA LEU A 429 -1.54 6.80 5.37
C LEU A 429 -1.94 5.83 6.49
N VAL A 430 -1.28 4.66 6.61
CA VAL A 430 -1.59 3.67 7.64
C VAL A 430 -1.38 4.27 9.03
N GLY A 431 -2.43 4.28 9.85
CA GLY A 431 -2.37 4.79 11.22
C GLY A 431 -2.10 6.30 11.35
N SER A 432 -2.08 7.07 10.26
CA SER A 432 -1.75 8.51 10.30
C SER A 432 -2.98 9.41 10.09
N ARG A 433 -2.88 10.67 10.53
CA ARG A 433 -3.92 11.68 10.29
C ARG A 433 -3.75 12.43 8.97
N LEU A 434 -2.65 12.19 8.24
CA LEU A 434 -2.28 12.88 7.01
C LEU A 434 -3.38 12.82 5.96
N THR A 435 -3.57 13.89 5.20
CA THR A 435 -4.47 13.86 4.04
C THR A 435 -3.76 13.18 2.86
N ARG A 436 -4.54 12.69 1.87
CA ARG A 436 -3.96 12.10 0.65
C ARG A 436 -3.08 13.11 -0.11
N THR A 437 -3.45 14.40 -0.11
CA THR A 437 -2.68 15.47 -0.75
C THR A 437 -1.35 15.66 -0.03
N THR A 438 -1.38 15.86 1.29
CA THR A 438 -0.15 16.03 2.09
C THR A 438 0.78 14.81 1.97
N ALA A 439 0.24 13.59 2.04
CA ALA A 439 1.04 12.37 1.90
C ALA A 439 1.65 12.24 0.49
N ALA A 440 0.91 12.61 -0.55
CA ALA A 440 1.44 12.65 -1.92
C ALA A 440 2.57 13.67 -2.03
N ASP A 441 2.38 14.90 -1.53
CA ASP A 441 3.37 15.98 -1.58
C ASP A 441 4.67 15.62 -0.85
N MET A 442 4.57 14.99 0.34
CA MET A 442 5.73 14.51 1.11
C MET A 442 6.55 13.46 0.35
N LEU A 443 5.90 12.61 -0.44
CA LEU A 443 6.54 11.63 -1.33
C LEU A 443 6.88 12.21 -2.71
N GLY A 444 6.88 13.54 -2.85
CA GLY A 444 7.26 14.26 -4.06
C GLY A 444 6.14 14.41 -5.08
N ALA A 445 4.89 14.11 -4.81
CA ALA A 445 3.75 14.23 -5.74
C ALA A 445 3.89 13.37 -7.02
N ALA A 446 4.40 12.14 -6.89
CA ALA A 446 4.51 11.21 -8.02
C ALA A 446 3.16 10.62 -8.50
N ALA A 447 2.13 10.65 -7.65
CA ALA A 447 0.77 10.27 -8.01
C ALA A 447 -0.23 11.28 -7.48
N THR A 448 -1.33 11.48 -8.21
CA THR A 448 -2.40 12.37 -7.78
C THR A 448 -3.28 11.68 -6.72
N PRO A 449 -3.93 12.44 -5.80
CA PRO A 449 -4.87 11.87 -4.83
C PRO A 449 -5.99 11.05 -5.48
N HIS A 450 -6.40 11.41 -6.70
CA HIS A 450 -7.39 10.66 -7.48
C HIS A 450 -6.85 9.30 -7.92
N THR A 451 -5.59 9.23 -8.38
CA THR A 451 -4.92 7.98 -8.75
C THR A 451 -4.84 7.01 -7.57
N VAL A 452 -4.45 7.51 -6.39
CA VAL A 452 -4.42 6.72 -5.15
C VAL A 452 -5.80 6.13 -4.85
N SER A 453 -6.85 6.95 -4.96
CA SER A 453 -8.22 6.53 -4.68
C SER A 453 -8.72 5.49 -5.67
N ARG A 454 -8.46 5.70 -6.96
CA ARG A 454 -8.79 4.75 -8.03
C ARG A 454 -8.15 3.38 -7.78
N ILE A 455 -6.85 3.36 -7.50
CA ILE A 455 -6.09 2.11 -7.29
C ILE A 455 -6.57 1.39 -6.03
N LEU A 456 -6.78 2.11 -4.92
CA LEU A 456 -7.33 1.52 -3.71
C LEU A 456 -8.76 1.01 -3.89
N SER A 457 -9.60 1.70 -4.68
CA SER A 457 -10.95 1.21 -5.00
C SER A 457 -10.92 -0.08 -5.83
N HIS A 458 -9.99 -0.22 -6.79
CA HIS A 458 -9.83 -1.47 -7.52
C HIS A 458 -9.29 -2.59 -6.62
N LEU A 459 -8.36 -2.30 -5.71
CA LEU A 459 -7.86 -3.27 -4.75
C LEU A 459 -8.97 -3.75 -3.81
N VAL A 460 -9.82 -2.85 -3.30
CA VAL A 460 -10.97 -3.20 -2.44
C VAL A 460 -12.02 -4.05 -3.16
N ALA A 461 -12.18 -3.85 -4.48
CA ALA A 461 -13.07 -4.69 -5.28
C ALA A 461 -12.54 -6.12 -5.48
N HIS A 462 -11.26 -6.37 -5.18
CA HIS A 462 -10.64 -7.69 -5.30
C HIS A 462 -10.88 -8.54 -4.03
N PRO A 463 -11.14 -9.86 -4.16
CA PRO A 463 -11.34 -10.74 -2.99
C PRO A 463 -10.19 -10.73 -1.97
N HIS A 464 -8.96 -10.55 -2.45
CA HIS A 464 -7.73 -10.51 -1.66
C HIS A 464 -7.44 -9.17 -0.97
N TRP A 465 -8.40 -8.24 -0.91
CA TRP A 465 -8.21 -6.96 -0.22
C TRP A 465 -7.78 -7.10 1.25
N PRO A 466 -8.37 -7.99 2.08
CA PRO A 466 -7.96 -8.12 3.48
C PRO A 466 -6.45 -8.40 3.63
N ASP A 467 -5.93 -9.29 2.79
CA ASP A 467 -4.51 -9.67 2.77
C ASP A 467 -3.63 -8.57 2.20
N ALA A 468 -4.08 -7.89 1.14
CA ALA A 468 -3.39 -6.72 0.59
C ALA A 468 -3.29 -5.57 1.63
N SER A 469 -4.37 -5.32 2.37
CA SER A 469 -4.39 -4.36 3.47
C SER A 469 -3.47 -4.80 4.61
N ALA A 470 -3.52 -6.07 5.02
CA ALA A 470 -2.63 -6.63 6.04
C ALA A 470 -1.15 -6.47 5.66
N ALA A 471 -0.79 -6.71 4.38
CA ALA A 471 0.57 -6.49 3.88
C ALA A 471 1.03 -5.03 4.03
N LEU A 472 0.17 -4.05 3.67
CA LEU A 472 0.47 -2.63 3.84
C LEU A 472 0.59 -2.23 5.31
N LEU A 473 -0.20 -2.83 6.20
CA LEU A 473 -0.13 -2.60 7.64
C LEU A 473 1.17 -3.16 8.23
N ARG A 474 1.52 -4.41 7.91
CA ARG A 474 2.78 -5.04 8.34
C ARG A 474 3.99 -4.24 7.84
N LEU A 475 3.93 -3.76 6.60
CA LEU A 475 4.97 -2.90 6.05
C LEU A 475 5.10 -1.57 6.81
N ALA A 476 3.98 -0.89 7.07
CA ALA A 476 4.00 0.38 7.79
C ALA A 476 4.51 0.23 9.23
N ASP A 477 4.23 -0.89 9.90
CA ASP A 477 4.74 -1.19 11.23
C ASP A 477 6.24 -1.51 11.21
N TYR A 478 6.68 -2.33 10.25
CA TYR A 478 8.10 -2.63 10.07
C TYR A 478 8.93 -1.37 9.84
N LEU A 479 8.45 -0.46 8.99
CA LEU A 479 9.12 0.81 8.70
C LEU A 479 9.06 1.81 9.85
N ASP A 480 8.16 1.66 10.82
CA ASP A 480 8.11 2.52 12.00
C ASP A 480 9.15 2.09 13.05
N ILE A 481 9.26 0.77 13.27
CA ILE A 481 10.08 0.19 14.34
C ILE A 481 11.54 -0.04 13.87
N THR A 482 11.73 -0.53 12.65
CA THR A 482 13.03 -1.04 12.19
C THR A 482 13.82 0.04 11.43
N GLU A 483 15.12 0.17 11.73
CA GLU A 483 16.01 0.99 10.92
C GLU A 483 16.30 0.32 9.58
N VAL A 484 16.37 1.12 8.52
CA VAL A 484 16.61 0.64 7.15
C VAL A 484 17.91 1.26 6.62
N PRO A 485 18.65 0.58 5.74
CA PRO A 485 19.98 1.01 5.32
C PRO A 485 19.99 2.20 4.33
N ILE A 486 18.83 2.63 3.82
CA ILE A 486 18.73 3.75 2.87
C ILE A 486 17.81 4.83 3.45
N ASP A 487 18.32 6.06 3.58
CA ASP A 487 17.47 7.25 3.82
C ASP A 487 16.92 7.76 2.48
N TYR A 488 15.71 7.35 2.14
CA TYR A 488 15.02 7.75 0.92
C TYR A 488 14.62 9.23 0.92
N ALA A 489 14.40 9.87 2.07
CA ALA A 489 14.15 11.31 2.10
C ALA A 489 15.38 12.08 1.61
N ARG A 490 16.58 11.65 2.03
CA ARG A 490 17.84 12.18 1.53
C ARG A 490 18.09 11.82 0.05
N ARG A 491 17.81 10.58 -0.37
CA ARG A 491 17.95 10.17 -1.79
C ARG A 491 17.06 10.97 -2.74
N ARG A 492 15.89 11.45 -2.31
CA ARG A 492 14.97 12.27 -3.12
C ARG A 492 15.51 13.67 -3.42
N THR A 493 16.31 14.24 -2.54
CA THR A 493 16.82 15.62 -2.66
C THR A 493 18.27 15.71 -3.14
N LEU A 494 18.90 14.56 -3.41
CA LEU A 494 20.28 14.49 -3.92
C LEU A 494 20.40 15.10 -5.34
N ASN A 495 21.54 15.73 -5.64
CA ASN A 495 21.82 16.23 -6.99
C ASN A 495 22.26 15.09 -7.92
N TYR A 496 21.49 14.82 -8.98
CA TYR A 496 21.76 13.77 -9.97
C TYR A 496 22.28 14.28 -11.33
N GLU A 497 22.63 15.57 -11.46
CA GLU A 497 23.09 16.15 -12.74
C GLU A 497 24.33 15.44 -13.32
N ASN A 498 25.26 15.04 -12.45
CA ASN A 498 26.50 14.34 -12.84
C ASN A 498 26.37 12.81 -12.82
N LEU A 499 25.15 12.26 -12.83
CA LEU A 499 24.92 10.81 -12.87
C LEU A 499 25.27 10.27 -14.26
N LEU A 500 26.31 9.42 -14.32
CA LEU A 500 26.84 8.80 -15.54
C LEU A 500 27.26 9.84 -16.61
N PRO A 501 28.42 10.50 -16.46
CA PRO A 501 28.99 11.39 -17.48
C PRO A 501 29.20 10.68 -18.83
N ASP A 502 29.12 11.42 -19.94
CA ASP A 502 29.23 10.86 -21.30
C ASP A 502 30.55 10.10 -21.54
N GLU A 503 31.65 10.58 -20.93
CA GLU A 503 32.95 9.92 -21.00
C GLU A 503 32.93 8.53 -20.34
N GLN A 504 32.29 8.41 -19.17
CA GLN A 504 32.13 7.14 -18.47
C GLN A 504 31.21 6.20 -19.26
N TRP A 505 30.11 6.70 -19.83
CA TRP A 505 29.24 5.89 -20.68
C TRP A 505 29.99 5.33 -21.90
N THR A 506 30.84 6.15 -22.52
CA THR A 506 31.67 5.75 -23.66
C THR A 506 32.72 4.70 -23.26
N ASP A 507 33.27 4.77 -22.05
CA ASP A 507 34.16 3.75 -21.50
C ASP A 507 33.43 2.42 -21.24
N ILE A 508 32.25 2.46 -20.60
CA ILE A 508 31.43 1.27 -20.35
C ILE A 508 31.04 0.59 -21.67
N CYS A 509 30.64 1.37 -22.68
CA CYS A 509 30.31 0.85 -24.01
C CYS A 509 31.50 0.14 -24.67
N ARG A 510 32.70 0.71 -24.55
CA ARG A 510 33.94 0.10 -25.06
C ARG A 510 34.27 -1.20 -24.34
N ARG A 511 34.19 -1.23 -23.00
CA ARG A 511 34.50 -2.42 -22.18
C ARG A 511 33.51 -3.56 -22.38
N THR A 512 32.24 -3.24 -22.56
CA THR A 512 31.15 -4.23 -22.66
C THR A 512 30.79 -4.57 -24.11
N LEU A 513 31.47 -3.96 -25.09
CA LEU A 513 31.14 -4.05 -26.52
C LEU A 513 29.67 -3.66 -26.83
N THR A 514 29.07 -2.87 -25.94
CA THR A 514 27.72 -2.33 -26.13
C THR A 514 27.80 -1.16 -27.11
N PRO A 515 26.96 -1.10 -28.16
CA PRO A 515 26.94 0.05 -29.05
C PRO A 515 26.59 1.33 -28.26
N PRO A 516 27.37 2.42 -28.37
CA PRO A 516 27.15 3.65 -27.60
C PRO A 516 25.76 4.27 -27.85
N GLY A 517 25.21 4.07 -29.06
CA GLY A 517 23.88 4.54 -29.42
C GLY A 517 23.82 6.05 -29.69
N ASP A 518 22.60 6.57 -29.78
CA ASP A 518 22.31 8.00 -29.85
C ASP A 518 22.28 8.63 -28.44
N ALA A 519 22.29 9.97 -28.34
CA ALA A 519 22.16 10.68 -27.07
C ALA A 519 20.92 10.24 -26.26
N THR A 520 19.85 9.82 -26.95
CA THR A 520 18.64 9.26 -26.33
C THR A 520 18.93 7.98 -25.52
N LYS A 521 19.85 7.12 -25.98
CA LYS A 521 20.19 5.87 -25.27
C LYS A 521 20.89 6.17 -23.94
N THR A 522 21.83 7.11 -23.93
CA THR A 522 22.51 7.56 -22.71
C THR A 522 21.50 8.12 -21.71
N ASP A 523 20.57 8.96 -22.18
CA ASP A 523 19.51 9.54 -21.35
C ASP A 523 18.58 8.49 -20.74
N VAL A 524 18.20 7.46 -21.51
CA VAL A 524 17.39 6.33 -21.01
C VAL A 524 18.11 5.59 -19.88
N ILE A 525 19.42 5.39 -19.98
CA ILE A 525 20.21 4.70 -18.95
C ILE A 525 20.38 5.58 -17.71
N ARG A 526 20.62 6.89 -17.88
CA ARG A 526 20.62 7.85 -16.77
C ARG A 526 19.31 7.84 -16.01
N ARG A 527 18.18 7.91 -16.72
CA ARG A 527 16.83 7.85 -16.13
C ARG A 527 16.56 6.54 -15.40
N TRP A 528 17.04 5.41 -15.95
CA TRP A 528 16.94 4.11 -15.30
C TRP A 528 17.78 4.03 -14.00
N LEU A 529 19.02 4.52 -14.03
CA LEU A 529 19.87 4.62 -12.83
C LEU A 529 19.27 5.58 -11.79
N PHE A 530 18.79 6.74 -12.23
CA PHE A 530 18.12 7.74 -11.39
C PHE A 530 16.95 7.14 -10.63
N GLN A 531 16.04 6.43 -11.33
CA GLN A 531 14.89 5.80 -10.68
C GLN A 531 15.31 4.76 -9.64
N ARG A 532 16.35 3.95 -9.92
CA ARG A 532 16.85 2.95 -8.97
C ARG A 532 17.50 3.56 -7.73
N LEU A 533 18.25 4.65 -7.89
CA LEU A 533 18.99 5.30 -6.81
C LEU A 533 18.12 6.21 -5.93
N SER A 534 17.21 6.96 -6.55
CA SER A 534 16.38 7.96 -5.87
C SER A 534 15.06 7.40 -5.34
N GLY A 535 14.55 6.33 -5.97
CA GLY A 535 13.18 5.85 -5.77
C GLY A 535 12.11 6.77 -6.39
N LEU A 536 12.49 7.80 -7.16
CA LEU A 536 11.59 8.69 -7.88
C LEU A 536 11.27 8.16 -9.29
N PRO A 537 10.15 8.59 -9.90
CA PRO A 537 9.85 8.24 -11.30
C PRO A 537 10.92 8.69 -12.29
N ALA A 538 11.28 7.83 -13.24
CA ALA A 538 12.29 8.09 -14.28
C ALA A 538 12.05 9.38 -15.12
N HIS A 539 10.80 9.85 -15.25
CA HIS A 539 10.51 11.07 -15.99
C HIS A 539 11.01 12.36 -15.28
N ARG A 540 11.37 12.27 -14.00
CA ARG A 540 11.88 13.38 -13.19
C ARG A 540 13.39 13.50 -13.13
N ALA A 541 14.11 12.61 -13.79
CA ALA A 541 15.56 12.71 -13.84
C ALA A 541 15.98 14.05 -14.47
N PRO A 542 17.01 14.73 -13.94
CA PRO A 542 17.58 15.92 -14.58
C PRO A 542 18.12 15.50 -15.96
N SER A 543 17.44 15.93 -17.02
CA SER A 543 17.75 15.51 -18.39
C SER A 543 17.45 16.63 -19.37
N ALA A 544 18.28 16.73 -20.41
CA ALA A 544 18.21 17.81 -21.40
C ALA A 544 17.16 17.57 -22.51
N ASN A 545 16.64 16.34 -22.67
CA ASN A 545 15.83 15.95 -23.82
C ASN A 545 14.45 15.39 -23.41
N SER A 546 13.38 16.12 -23.74
CA SER A 546 12.00 15.61 -23.66
C SER A 546 11.61 14.97 -24.99
N ASN A 547 11.81 13.65 -25.11
CA ASN A 547 11.43 12.89 -26.30
C ASN A 547 10.31 11.89 -25.94
N TYR A 548 9.20 11.93 -26.68
CA TYR A 548 8.05 11.05 -26.50
C TYR A 548 8.37 9.55 -26.65
N ALA A 549 9.48 9.18 -27.31
CA ALA A 549 9.92 7.80 -27.45
C ALA A 549 10.64 7.23 -26.20
N ILE A 550 10.99 8.07 -25.22
CA ILE A 550 11.78 7.68 -24.04
C ILE A 550 11.07 6.63 -23.17
N PRO A 551 9.77 6.75 -22.82
CA PRO A 551 9.08 5.74 -22.01
C PRO A 551 9.13 4.34 -22.66
N THR A 552 8.91 4.26 -23.98
CA THR A 552 8.97 3.00 -24.73
C THR A 552 10.39 2.43 -24.75
N LYS A 553 11.42 3.27 -24.97
CA LYS A 553 12.82 2.84 -24.92
C LYS A 553 13.24 2.37 -23.51
N LEU A 554 12.76 3.04 -22.46
CA LEU A 554 13.02 2.67 -21.07
C LEU A 554 12.35 1.34 -20.70
N ALA A 555 11.11 1.10 -21.15
CA ALA A 555 10.44 -0.19 -21.01
C ALA A 555 11.12 -1.33 -21.80
N ALA A 556 11.81 -1.01 -22.89
CA ALA A 556 12.59 -1.97 -23.67
C ALA A 556 14.00 -2.24 -23.11
N LEU A 557 14.52 -1.36 -22.25
CA LEU A 557 15.89 -1.43 -21.72
C LEU A 557 16.24 -2.78 -21.08
N PRO A 558 15.41 -3.42 -20.22
CA PRO A 558 15.77 -4.69 -19.58
C PRO A 558 16.16 -5.80 -20.56
N ARG A 559 15.53 -5.86 -21.74
CA ARG A 559 15.87 -6.81 -22.80
C ARG A 559 17.27 -6.54 -23.37
N HIS A 560 17.80 -5.33 -23.28
CA HIS A 560 19.12 -4.98 -23.80
C HIS A 560 20.23 -5.01 -22.75
N LEU A 561 19.89 -5.18 -21.46
CA LEU A 561 20.87 -5.37 -20.40
C LEU A 561 21.55 -6.73 -20.53
N THR A 562 22.84 -6.75 -20.23
CA THR A 562 23.68 -7.96 -20.13
C THR A 562 24.31 -7.98 -18.74
N PRO A 563 24.71 -9.15 -18.21
CA PRO A 563 25.36 -9.22 -16.90
C PRO A 563 26.58 -8.30 -16.80
N GLY A 564 27.41 -8.25 -17.86
CA GLY A 564 28.57 -7.37 -17.92
C GLY A 564 28.21 -5.88 -17.94
N LEU A 565 27.19 -5.47 -18.70
CA LEU A 565 26.71 -4.09 -18.71
C LEU A 565 26.11 -3.68 -17.36
N ALA A 566 25.28 -4.54 -16.76
CA ALA A 566 24.66 -4.27 -15.47
C ALA A 566 25.70 -4.11 -14.36
N ALA A 567 26.73 -4.97 -14.32
CA ALA A 567 27.81 -4.87 -13.33
C ALA A 567 28.58 -3.54 -13.42
N HIS A 568 28.86 -3.05 -14.63
CA HIS A 568 29.51 -1.75 -14.80
C HIS A 568 28.61 -0.58 -14.40
N LEU A 569 27.32 -0.64 -14.75
CA LEU A 569 26.34 0.37 -14.33
C LEU A 569 26.15 0.39 -12.82
N GLU A 570 26.17 -0.77 -12.17
CA GLU A 570 26.13 -0.91 -10.72
C GLU A 570 27.38 -0.33 -10.06
N HIS A 571 28.56 -0.58 -10.63
CA HIS A 571 29.80 0.02 -10.16
C HIS A 571 29.78 1.55 -10.24
N THR A 572 29.32 2.11 -11.37
CA THR A 572 29.16 3.57 -11.52
C THR A 572 28.16 4.14 -10.52
N ALA A 573 27.04 3.44 -10.27
CA ALA A 573 26.07 3.84 -9.27
C ALA A 573 26.69 3.87 -7.85
N ARG A 574 27.50 2.86 -7.49
CA ARG A 574 28.22 2.81 -6.20
C ARG A 574 29.26 3.94 -6.07
N GLN A 575 30.01 4.22 -7.13
CA GLN A 575 30.96 5.33 -7.17
C GLN A 575 30.26 6.68 -6.99
N PHE A 576 29.11 6.88 -7.64
CA PHE A 576 28.29 8.08 -7.50
C PHE A 576 27.83 8.26 -6.04
N LEU A 577 27.30 7.21 -5.41
CA LEU A 577 26.91 7.28 -4.00
C LEU A 577 28.09 7.56 -3.06
N THR A 578 29.24 6.94 -3.32
CA THR A 578 30.46 7.17 -2.53
C THR A 578 30.93 8.63 -2.62
N HIS A 579 30.88 9.22 -3.82
CA HIS A 579 31.23 10.63 -4.04
C HIS A 579 30.31 11.59 -3.26
N HIS A 580 29.05 11.21 -3.06
CA HIS A 580 28.08 11.97 -2.26
C HIS A 580 28.08 11.60 -0.77
N GLY A 581 29.06 10.82 -0.28
CA GLY A 581 29.18 10.44 1.14
C GLY A 581 28.21 9.33 1.58
N LEU A 582 27.64 8.58 0.63
CA LEU A 582 26.64 7.52 0.84
C LEU A 582 27.18 6.12 0.48
N GLY A 583 28.50 5.90 0.59
CA GLY A 583 29.16 4.66 0.18
C GLY A 583 28.73 3.42 0.96
N GLU A 584 28.33 3.58 2.21
CA GLU A 584 27.81 2.51 3.10
C GLU A 584 26.38 2.08 2.72
N GLU A 585 25.62 2.94 2.04
CA GLU A 585 24.25 2.60 1.65
C GLU A 585 24.23 1.68 0.42
N PRO A 586 23.38 0.64 0.40
CA PRO A 586 23.18 -0.16 -0.80
C PRO A 586 22.54 0.67 -1.92
N ILE A 587 22.70 0.21 -3.17
CA ILE A 587 22.14 0.87 -4.36
C ILE A 587 20.61 0.75 -4.34
N THR A 588 20.13 -0.46 -4.06
CA THR A 588 18.71 -0.79 -3.87
C THR A 588 18.59 -1.67 -2.64
N TRP A 589 17.53 -1.47 -1.87
CA TRP A 589 17.15 -2.29 -0.74
C TRP A 589 15.63 -2.46 -0.78
N HIS A 590 15.08 -3.52 -0.20
CA HIS A 590 13.65 -3.68 0.05
C HIS A 590 13.43 -4.37 1.41
N PRO A 591 12.26 -4.21 2.03
CA PRO A 591 11.92 -4.93 3.24
C PRO A 591 11.90 -6.45 3.03
N PRO A 592 12.20 -7.23 4.07
CA PRO A 592 12.07 -8.68 4.06
C PRO A 592 10.70 -9.16 3.56
N LEU A 593 10.69 -10.24 2.76
CA LEU A 593 9.48 -10.78 2.13
C LEU A 593 8.75 -11.80 3.02
N ASP A 594 9.37 -12.22 4.12
CA ASP A 594 8.72 -12.97 5.20
C ASP A 594 7.53 -12.20 5.81
N LEU A 595 7.57 -10.86 5.80
CA LEU A 595 6.47 -10.00 6.24
C LEU A 595 5.16 -10.26 5.50
N ILE A 596 5.21 -10.70 4.25
CA ILE A 596 4.04 -11.01 3.42
C ILE A 596 3.80 -12.52 3.29
N SER A 597 4.54 -13.34 4.01
CA SER A 597 4.31 -14.79 4.02
C SER A 597 2.93 -15.11 4.60
N GLY A 598 2.25 -16.07 3.97
CA GLY A 598 0.90 -16.51 4.34
C GLY A 598 -0.23 -15.57 3.91
N LEU A 599 0.06 -14.51 3.15
CA LEU A 599 -0.95 -13.61 2.58
C LEU A 599 -1.20 -13.95 1.11
N ASP A 600 -2.46 -14.01 0.69
CA ASP A 600 -2.83 -14.21 -0.71
C ASP A 600 -2.92 -12.83 -1.39
N LEU A 601 -1.98 -12.52 -2.28
CA LEU A 601 -1.89 -11.21 -2.93
C LEU A 601 -2.40 -11.26 -4.37
N PRO A 602 -2.94 -10.16 -4.93
CA PRO A 602 -3.63 -10.18 -6.23
C PRO A 602 -2.84 -10.71 -7.44
N ALA A 603 -1.50 -10.66 -7.41
CA ALA A 603 -0.66 -11.05 -8.52
C ALA A 603 0.38 -12.10 -8.12
N THR A 604 0.78 -12.92 -9.10
CA THR A 604 1.79 -13.98 -8.96
C THR A 604 3.09 -13.46 -8.36
N ASP A 605 3.64 -14.22 -7.44
CA ASP A 605 4.93 -13.93 -6.82
C ASP A 605 6.05 -13.85 -7.88
N PRO A 606 6.78 -12.73 -8.00
CA PRO A 606 7.95 -12.62 -8.87
C PRO A 606 9.06 -13.66 -8.61
N GLU A 607 9.23 -14.12 -7.36
CA GLU A 607 10.29 -15.07 -6.97
C GLU A 607 9.95 -16.52 -7.34
N ALA A 608 8.68 -16.82 -7.63
CA ALA A 608 8.26 -18.14 -8.08
C ALA A 608 8.63 -18.42 -9.55
N ILE A 609 9.07 -17.41 -10.30
CA ILE A 609 9.34 -17.51 -11.73
C ILE A 609 10.76 -18.03 -11.97
N ASP A 610 10.89 -19.13 -12.73
CA ASP A 610 12.19 -19.64 -13.15
C ASP A 610 12.90 -18.68 -14.12
N ILE A 611 13.97 -18.07 -13.63
CA ILE A 611 14.83 -17.14 -14.37
C ILE A 611 15.45 -17.82 -15.60
N THR A 612 15.76 -19.11 -15.52
CA THR A 612 16.37 -19.86 -16.63
C THR A 612 15.42 -19.96 -17.81
N THR A 613 14.16 -20.31 -17.54
CA THR A 613 13.08 -20.32 -18.53
C THR A 613 12.84 -18.92 -19.10
N LEU A 614 12.80 -17.88 -18.25
CA LEU A 614 12.65 -16.49 -18.72
C LEU A 614 13.79 -16.08 -19.67
N HIS A 615 15.04 -16.40 -19.33
CA HIS A 615 16.20 -16.13 -20.20
C HIS A 615 16.09 -16.88 -21.53
N ARG A 616 15.61 -18.13 -21.52
CA ARG A 616 15.37 -18.92 -22.75
C ARG A 616 14.38 -18.23 -23.69
N LEU A 617 13.22 -17.83 -23.17
CA LEU A 617 12.14 -17.19 -23.93
C LEU A 617 12.59 -15.88 -24.59
N ILE A 618 13.37 -15.09 -23.87
CA ILE A 618 13.78 -13.74 -24.32
C ILE A 618 14.99 -13.78 -25.26
N ARG A 619 16.01 -14.61 -24.96
CA ARG A 619 17.28 -14.63 -25.71
C ARG A 619 17.27 -15.61 -26.88
N TYR A 620 16.77 -16.83 -26.68
CA TYR A 620 16.82 -17.89 -27.67
C TYR A 620 15.58 -17.90 -28.55
N GLU A 621 14.39 -17.90 -27.95
CA GLU A 621 13.12 -17.94 -28.68
C GLU A 621 12.68 -16.55 -29.19
N ARG A 622 13.36 -15.48 -28.74
CA ARG A 622 13.12 -14.08 -29.13
C ARG A 622 11.65 -13.63 -28.97
N ARG A 623 10.90 -14.23 -28.04
CA ARG A 623 9.52 -13.87 -27.74
C ARG A 623 9.39 -12.41 -27.31
N SER A 624 8.22 -11.80 -27.54
CA SER A 624 7.90 -10.47 -27.00
C SER A 624 7.70 -10.54 -25.48
N TYR A 625 7.72 -9.40 -24.77
CA TYR A 625 7.45 -9.41 -23.33
C TYR A 625 6.05 -9.93 -22.99
N SER A 626 5.04 -9.61 -23.80
CA SER A 626 3.68 -10.13 -23.62
C SER A 626 3.66 -11.64 -23.73
N ALA A 627 4.19 -12.21 -24.82
CA ALA A 627 4.20 -13.64 -25.02
C ALA A 627 5.00 -14.40 -23.93
N ALA A 628 6.09 -13.81 -23.44
CA ALA A 628 6.84 -14.38 -22.32
C ALA A 628 6.05 -14.32 -21.00
N ALA A 629 5.34 -13.21 -20.75
CA ALA A 629 4.50 -13.04 -19.57
C ALA A 629 3.31 -14.02 -19.57
N ASP A 630 2.64 -14.17 -20.72
CA ASP A 630 1.51 -15.09 -20.92
C ASP A 630 1.95 -16.55 -20.68
N GLN A 631 3.12 -16.93 -21.20
CA GLN A 631 3.65 -18.30 -21.02
C GLN A 631 4.11 -18.59 -19.59
N LEU A 632 4.55 -17.58 -18.85
CA LEU A 632 4.97 -17.70 -17.46
C LEU A 632 3.83 -17.44 -16.46
N GLY A 633 2.61 -17.14 -16.94
CA GLY A 633 1.47 -16.82 -16.08
C GLY A 633 1.70 -15.59 -15.19
N THR A 634 2.34 -14.55 -15.73
CA THR A 634 2.74 -13.35 -14.98
C THR A 634 2.48 -12.06 -15.76
N SER A 635 2.83 -10.91 -15.18
CA SER A 635 2.69 -9.60 -15.82
C SER A 635 3.92 -9.20 -16.63
N ILE A 636 3.72 -8.34 -17.63
CA ILE A 636 4.82 -7.76 -18.43
C ILE A 636 5.81 -6.99 -17.52
N ASP A 637 5.32 -6.31 -16.48
CA ASP A 637 6.15 -5.53 -15.57
C ASP A 637 6.98 -6.44 -14.65
N THR A 638 6.48 -7.60 -14.27
CA THR A 638 7.25 -8.64 -13.56
C THR A 638 8.41 -9.13 -14.43
N VAL A 639 8.14 -9.44 -15.71
CA VAL A 639 9.20 -9.84 -16.67
C VAL A 639 10.25 -8.75 -16.82
N ARG A 640 9.85 -7.47 -16.95
CA ARG A 640 10.78 -6.33 -17.05
C ARG A 640 11.62 -6.18 -15.79
N HIS A 641 11.02 -6.32 -14.62
CA HIS A 641 11.72 -6.24 -13.33
C HIS A 641 12.76 -7.36 -13.21
N LEU A 642 12.36 -8.62 -13.45
CA LEU A 642 13.25 -9.78 -13.36
C LEU A 642 14.44 -9.67 -14.33
N LEU A 643 14.23 -9.19 -15.56
CA LEU A 643 15.34 -8.94 -16.50
C LEU A 643 16.22 -7.75 -16.12
N GLY A 644 15.69 -6.79 -15.35
CA GLY A 644 16.46 -5.68 -14.81
C GLY A 644 17.37 -6.11 -13.64
N THR A 645 16.90 -7.05 -12.82
CA THR A 645 17.62 -7.60 -11.65
C THR A 645 18.55 -8.75 -12.04
N HIS A 646 18.10 -9.63 -12.95
CA HIS A 646 18.84 -10.77 -13.48
C HIS A 646 18.94 -10.66 -15.01
N PRO A 647 19.84 -9.81 -15.54
CA PRO A 647 20.00 -9.62 -16.98
C PRO A 647 20.31 -10.93 -17.70
N ALA A 648 19.58 -11.20 -18.79
CA ALA A 648 19.78 -12.43 -19.54
C ALA A 648 21.14 -12.41 -20.27
N PRO A 649 21.97 -13.46 -20.13
CA PRO A 649 23.30 -13.53 -20.75
C PRO A 649 23.18 -13.43 -22.27
N GLU A 650 24.22 -12.88 -22.91
CA GLU A 650 24.26 -12.83 -24.37
C GLU A 650 24.39 -14.25 -24.94
N SER A 651 23.67 -14.51 -26.04
CA SER A 651 23.85 -15.78 -26.76
C SER A 651 25.24 -15.83 -27.42
N ALA A 652 25.83 -17.02 -27.51
CA ALA A 652 27.12 -17.23 -28.17
C ALA A 652 27.14 -16.68 -29.61
N ALA A 653 26.00 -16.72 -30.32
CA ALA A 653 25.86 -16.13 -31.65
C ALA A 653 25.96 -14.59 -31.65
N GLN A 654 25.41 -13.91 -30.64
CA GLN A 654 25.47 -12.44 -30.53
C GLN A 654 26.86 -11.95 -30.14
N LEU A 655 27.54 -12.67 -29.23
CA LEU A 655 28.94 -12.45 -28.89
C LEU A 655 29.86 -12.65 -30.11
N ARG A 656 29.60 -13.70 -30.92
CA ARG A 656 30.31 -13.96 -32.18
C ARG A 656 30.18 -12.82 -33.19
N ILE A 657 29.00 -12.20 -33.29
CA ILE A 657 28.74 -11.08 -34.21
C ILE A 657 29.39 -9.76 -33.72
N ARG A 658 29.49 -9.52 -32.40
CA ARG A 658 29.99 -8.26 -31.83
C ARG A 658 31.50 -8.23 -31.49
N GLY A 659 32.11 -9.37 -31.15
CA GLY A 659 33.35 -9.38 -30.35
C GLY A 659 34.58 -10.10 -30.88
N HIS A 660 34.60 -10.64 -32.11
CA HIS A 660 35.63 -11.61 -32.50
C HIS A 660 37.08 -11.07 -32.50
N ALA A 661 37.31 -9.78 -32.80
CA ALA A 661 38.66 -9.21 -32.89
C ALA A 661 39.17 -8.55 -31.60
N SER A 662 38.32 -7.78 -30.90
CA SER A 662 38.73 -7.03 -29.70
C SER A 662 38.84 -7.89 -28.44
N ALA A 663 37.92 -8.85 -28.26
CA ALA A 663 37.97 -9.76 -27.11
C ALA A 663 39.16 -10.75 -27.22
N ARG A 664 39.43 -11.26 -28.44
CA ARG A 664 40.60 -12.11 -28.72
C ARG A 664 41.93 -11.35 -28.50
N ALA A 665 42.01 -10.10 -28.96
CA ALA A 665 43.18 -9.25 -28.73
C ALA A 665 43.44 -8.97 -27.24
N ARG A 666 42.39 -8.75 -26.45
CA ARG A 666 42.51 -8.46 -25.00
C ARG A 666 42.89 -9.71 -24.19
N ALA A 667 42.38 -10.88 -24.54
CA ALA A 667 42.73 -12.14 -23.89
C ALA A 667 44.16 -12.58 -24.22
N ALA A 668 44.62 -12.36 -25.46
CA ALA A 668 45.95 -12.76 -25.90
C ALA A 668 47.05 -11.73 -25.57
N LEU A 669 46.69 -10.51 -25.16
CA LEU A 669 47.63 -9.43 -24.88
C LEU A 669 47.27 -8.68 -23.58
N PRO A 670 47.55 -9.27 -22.40
CA PRO A 670 47.43 -8.58 -21.10
C PRO A 670 48.30 -7.32 -21.04
N GLU A 671 47.93 -6.36 -20.19
CA GLU A 671 48.59 -5.04 -20.07
C GLU A 671 50.12 -5.16 -19.92
N ASN A 672 50.59 -6.01 -19.00
CA ASN A 672 52.03 -6.23 -18.77
C ASN A 672 52.75 -6.80 -20.00
N THR A 673 52.12 -7.75 -20.68
CA THR A 673 52.66 -8.36 -21.90
C THR A 673 52.66 -7.38 -23.07
N PHE A 674 51.66 -6.48 -23.14
CA PHE A 674 51.66 -5.40 -24.12
C PHE A 674 52.83 -4.44 -23.88
N ILE A 675 52.99 -3.96 -22.65
CA ILE A 675 54.09 -3.06 -22.27
C ILE A 675 55.45 -3.72 -22.57
N GLU A 676 55.59 -5.01 -22.29
CA GLU A 676 56.82 -5.74 -22.59
C GLU A 676 57.08 -5.83 -24.10
N LEU A 677 56.10 -6.27 -24.90
CA LEU A 677 56.25 -6.40 -26.35
C LEU A 677 56.48 -5.04 -27.04
N TYR A 678 55.81 -3.99 -26.56
CA TYR A 678 55.82 -2.66 -27.19
C TYR A 678 56.95 -1.75 -26.70
N HIS A 679 57.28 -1.73 -25.40
CA HIS A 679 58.36 -0.88 -24.86
C HIS A 679 59.69 -1.63 -24.70
N ARG A 680 59.69 -2.86 -24.16
CA ARG A 680 60.95 -3.59 -23.90
C ARG A 680 61.50 -4.31 -25.14
N GLN A 681 60.65 -4.99 -25.88
CA GLN A 681 61.04 -5.75 -27.08
C GLN A 681 60.95 -4.92 -28.37
N ASN A 682 60.63 -3.62 -28.24
CA ASN A 682 60.58 -2.63 -29.31
C ASN A 682 59.69 -2.98 -30.52
N ARG A 683 58.77 -3.96 -30.42
CA ARG A 683 57.90 -4.35 -31.54
C ARG A 683 56.90 -3.26 -31.90
N SER A 684 56.66 -3.08 -33.20
CA SER A 684 55.69 -2.10 -33.69
C SER A 684 54.25 -2.61 -33.51
N LEU A 685 53.27 -1.68 -33.43
CA LEU A 685 51.85 -2.05 -33.36
C LEU A 685 51.40 -2.95 -34.53
N ARG A 686 52.07 -2.89 -35.69
CA ARG A 686 51.78 -3.77 -36.84
C ARG A 686 52.28 -5.19 -36.63
N GLU A 687 53.43 -5.37 -36.00
CA GLU A 687 54.00 -6.69 -35.72
C GLU A 687 53.23 -7.41 -34.62
N ILE A 688 52.85 -6.66 -33.58
CA ILE A 688 51.97 -7.18 -32.51
C ILE A 688 50.62 -7.59 -33.10
N ALA A 689 50.03 -6.74 -33.95
CA ALA A 689 48.79 -7.03 -34.65
C ALA A 689 48.88 -8.28 -35.55
N ARG A 690 50.00 -8.46 -36.26
CA ARG A 690 50.24 -9.63 -37.11
C ARG A 690 50.44 -10.91 -36.29
N SER A 691 51.14 -10.84 -35.16
CA SER A 691 51.37 -12.01 -34.29
C SER A 691 50.08 -12.56 -33.64
N LEU A 692 49.08 -11.70 -33.49
CA LEU A 692 47.78 -12.05 -32.90
C LEU A 692 46.67 -12.17 -33.95
N ASP A 693 47.01 -12.02 -35.23
CA ASP A 693 46.09 -12.04 -36.37
C ASP A 693 44.86 -11.12 -36.14
N VAL A 694 45.14 -9.88 -35.71
CA VAL A 694 44.13 -8.83 -35.49
C VAL A 694 44.54 -7.55 -36.21
N SER A 695 43.60 -6.63 -36.41
CA SER A 695 43.90 -5.38 -37.12
C SER A 695 44.79 -4.44 -36.27
N LYS A 696 45.65 -3.65 -36.93
CA LYS A 696 46.43 -2.58 -36.27
C LYS A 696 45.53 -1.61 -35.49
N ALA A 697 44.33 -1.33 -36.02
CA ALA A 697 43.37 -0.43 -35.38
C ALA A 697 42.84 -1.01 -34.05
N THR A 698 42.66 -2.34 -33.99
CA THR A 698 42.25 -3.06 -32.76
C THR A 698 43.34 -2.99 -31.69
N ILE A 699 44.61 -3.21 -32.05
CA ILE A 699 45.74 -3.10 -31.10
C ILE A 699 46.00 -1.63 -30.68
N ALA A 700 45.82 -0.66 -31.58
CA ALA A 700 45.92 0.76 -31.23
C ALA A 700 44.77 1.23 -30.32
N ALA A 701 43.59 0.61 -30.43
CA ALA A 701 42.50 0.82 -29.48
C ALA A 701 42.83 0.19 -28.12
N LEU A 702 43.38 -1.03 -28.11
CA LEU A 702 43.81 -1.72 -26.89
C LEU A 702 44.93 -0.95 -26.15
N ALA A 703 45.88 -0.35 -26.87
CA ALA A 703 46.92 0.49 -26.27
C ALA A 703 46.36 1.74 -25.60
N ARG A 704 45.31 2.36 -26.18
CA ARG A 704 44.58 3.47 -25.54
C ARG A 704 43.81 3.00 -24.31
N ASP A 705 43.24 1.80 -24.35
CA ASP A 705 42.51 1.23 -23.22
C ASP A 705 43.43 0.94 -22.02
N TYR A 706 44.66 0.48 -22.26
CA TYR A 706 45.69 0.30 -21.22
C TYR A 706 46.48 1.58 -20.89
N ARG A 707 46.12 2.72 -21.48
CA ARG A 707 46.83 4.01 -21.33
C ARG A 707 48.34 3.92 -21.61
N ILE A 708 48.73 3.06 -22.54
CA ILE A 708 50.13 2.89 -22.96
C ILE A 708 50.47 4.02 -23.95
N GLU A 709 51.48 4.82 -23.63
CA GLU A 709 51.93 5.92 -24.49
C GLU A 709 52.52 5.41 -25.81
N LEU A 710 51.86 5.75 -26.92
CA LEU A 710 52.34 5.36 -28.24
C LEU A 710 53.55 6.22 -28.65
N ARG A 711 54.65 5.58 -29.05
CA ARG A 711 55.84 6.26 -29.61
C ARG A 711 55.45 7.26 -30.71
N ARG A 712 55.95 8.49 -30.60
CA ARG A 712 55.71 9.56 -31.59
C ARG A 712 56.19 9.10 -32.97
N PRO A 713 55.42 9.32 -34.05
CA PRO A 713 55.84 8.95 -35.39
C PRO A 713 57.10 9.74 -35.78
N GLN A 714 58.21 9.04 -36.04
CA GLN A 714 59.38 9.67 -36.66
C GLN A 714 59.02 10.11 -38.08
N PRO A 715 59.41 11.33 -38.52
CA PRO A 715 59.27 11.74 -39.91
C PRO A 715 60.09 10.79 -40.79
N ARG A 716 59.45 10.22 -41.82
CA ARG A 716 60.15 9.39 -42.80
C ARG A 716 61.13 10.28 -43.59
N PRO A 717 62.31 9.77 -44.00
CA PRO A 717 63.17 10.50 -44.92
C PRO A 717 62.40 10.74 -46.22
N CYS A 718 62.04 11.99 -46.50
CA CYS A 718 61.54 12.39 -47.81
C CYS A 718 62.73 12.34 -48.77
N ILE A 719 62.71 11.43 -49.74
CA ILE A 719 63.58 11.52 -50.91
C ILE A 719 63.13 12.77 -51.66
N VAL A 720 63.92 13.83 -51.58
CA VAL A 720 63.71 15.06 -52.37
C VAL A 720 64.41 14.83 -53.69
N ILE A 721 63.64 14.54 -54.73
CA ILE A 721 64.17 14.50 -56.10
C ILE A 721 64.11 15.92 -56.66
N ASP A 722 65.21 16.35 -57.26
CA ASP A 722 65.36 17.68 -57.82
C ASP A 722 64.45 17.88 -59.06
N ARG A 723 63.96 19.11 -59.23
CA ARG A 723 63.07 19.51 -60.34
C ARG A 723 63.71 19.23 -61.69
N ASP A 724 65.01 19.47 -61.80
CA ASP A 724 65.75 19.36 -63.05
C ASP A 724 65.92 17.89 -63.48
N TRP A 725 66.09 16.99 -62.52
CA TRP A 725 66.11 15.54 -62.77
C TRP A 725 64.75 15.03 -63.25
N LEU A 726 63.66 15.47 -62.59
CA LEU A 726 62.31 15.06 -62.98
C LEU A 726 61.92 15.63 -64.36
N HIS A 727 62.38 16.84 -64.69
CA HIS A 727 62.22 17.42 -66.03
C HIS A 727 63.01 16.63 -67.09
N ASP A 728 64.28 16.29 -66.82
CA ASP A 728 65.10 15.52 -67.76
C ASP A 728 64.48 14.14 -68.07
N GLN A 729 64.08 13.39 -67.05
CA GLN A 729 63.52 12.05 -67.24
C GLN A 729 62.14 12.05 -67.90
N TYR A 730 61.29 13.01 -67.56
CA TYR A 730 59.89 13.03 -67.99
C TYR A 730 59.63 13.84 -69.27
N VAL A 731 60.34 14.96 -69.47
CA VAL A 731 60.17 15.89 -70.61
C VAL A 731 61.23 15.65 -71.68
N THR A 732 62.51 15.58 -71.30
CA THR A 732 63.64 15.48 -72.25
C THR A 732 63.81 14.05 -72.79
N ARG A 733 63.76 13.03 -71.92
CA ARG A 733 63.92 11.61 -72.28
C ARG A 733 62.60 10.88 -72.57
N GLY A 734 61.47 11.46 -72.17
CA GLY A 734 60.13 10.95 -72.47
C GLY A 734 59.73 9.67 -71.73
N HIS A 735 60.38 9.33 -70.61
CA HIS A 735 60.02 8.14 -69.83
C HIS A 735 58.61 8.22 -69.27
N THR A 736 57.90 7.09 -69.29
CA THR A 736 56.54 7.03 -68.74
C THR A 736 56.58 7.09 -67.21
N LEU A 737 55.48 7.55 -66.59
CA LEU A 737 55.34 7.58 -65.12
C LEU A 737 55.61 6.21 -64.46
N THR A 738 55.40 5.12 -65.20
CA THR A 738 55.65 3.74 -64.73
C THR A 738 57.13 3.40 -64.74
N GLN A 739 57.90 3.88 -65.72
CA GLN A 739 59.35 3.71 -65.79
C GLN A 739 60.06 4.53 -64.71
N ILE A 740 59.68 5.80 -64.54
CA ILE A 740 60.22 6.66 -63.48
C ILE A 740 59.91 6.06 -62.10
N ALA A 741 58.73 5.45 -61.93
CA ALA A 741 58.36 4.74 -60.71
C ALA A 741 59.22 3.51 -60.43
N HIS A 742 59.63 2.80 -61.49
CA HIS A 742 60.47 1.63 -61.37
C HIS A 742 61.92 2.00 -61.05
N GLU A 743 62.46 3.03 -61.71
CA GLU A 743 63.84 3.50 -61.52
C GLU A 743 64.05 4.20 -60.18
N THR A 744 63.06 4.95 -59.68
CA THR A 744 63.16 5.65 -58.39
C THR A 744 62.68 4.81 -57.20
N GLY A 745 62.05 3.65 -57.44
CA GLY A 745 61.42 2.82 -56.41
C GLY A 745 60.20 3.47 -55.74
N VAL A 746 59.67 4.56 -56.30
CA VAL A 746 58.57 5.35 -55.73
C VAL A 746 57.27 5.11 -56.50
N ASN A 747 56.13 5.03 -55.79
CA ASN A 747 54.81 4.83 -56.41
C ASN A 747 54.46 5.96 -57.40
N ARG A 748 53.87 5.60 -58.56
CA ARG A 748 53.27 6.50 -59.57
C ARG A 748 52.46 7.66 -58.98
N GLY A 749 51.71 7.45 -57.91
CA GLY A 749 50.91 8.49 -57.24
C GLY A 749 51.76 9.60 -56.62
N THR A 750 52.95 9.26 -56.13
CA THR A 750 53.92 10.21 -55.56
C THR A 750 54.63 10.99 -56.67
N ILE A 751 55.01 10.34 -57.78
CA ILE A 751 55.60 11.01 -58.95
C ILE A 751 54.60 11.99 -59.60
N LYS A 752 53.32 11.60 -59.69
CA LYS A 752 52.25 12.51 -60.15
C LYS A 752 52.12 13.74 -59.24
N ARG A 753 52.25 13.55 -57.93
CA ARG A 753 52.26 14.63 -56.95
C ARG A 753 53.50 15.52 -57.12
N TRP A 754 54.68 14.96 -57.38
CA TRP A 754 55.91 15.72 -57.68
C TRP A 754 55.81 16.52 -58.98
N LEU A 755 55.23 15.96 -60.05
CA LEU A 755 54.95 16.73 -61.26
C LEU A 755 54.03 17.93 -61.00
N THR A 756 53.08 17.78 -60.06
CA THR A 756 52.18 18.86 -59.64
C THR A 756 52.92 19.91 -58.79
N VAL A 757 53.79 19.48 -57.88
CA VAL A 757 54.59 20.37 -57.01
C VAL A 757 55.64 21.16 -57.80
N HIS A 758 56.20 20.58 -58.86
CA HIS A 758 57.22 21.20 -59.70
C HIS A 758 56.67 21.85 -61.00
N ASN A 759 55.34 21.96 -61.13
CA ASN A 759 54.63 22.57 -62.27
C ASN A 759 55.00 21.98 -63.65
N LEU A 760 55.05 20.65 -63.77
CA LEU A 760 55.30 19.94 -65.03
C LEU A 760 54.01 19.30 -65.58
N PRO A 761 53.66 19.47 -66.88
CA PRO A 761 52.40 19.02 -67.44
C PRO A 761 52.32 17.49 -67.57
N CYS A 762 51.30 16.87 -66.98
CA CYS A 762 51.05 15.43 -67.18
C CYS A 762 50.59 15.17 -68.64
N ARG A 763 51.29 14.31 -69.39
CA ARG A 763 50.88 13.82 -70.72
C ARG A 763 49.63 12.97 -70.50
N THR A 764 48.47 13.51 -70.89
CA THR A 764 47.21 12.78 -70.86
C THR A 764 47.25 11.67 -71.90
N THR A 765 47.13 10.42 -71.45
CA THR A 765 46.79 9.28 -72.31
C THR A 765 45.36 9.47 -72.83
N THR A 766 45.24 10.25 -73.91
CA THR A 766 44.06 10.37 -74.76
C THR A 766 44.54 10.20 -76.20
N ASP A 767 45.09 9.03 -76.54
CA ASP A 767 45.44 8.78 -77.95
C ASP A 767 45.67 7.31 -78.35
N ARG A 768 44.80 6.40 -77.87
CA ARG A 768 44.66 5.08 -78.51
C ARG A 768 43.20 4.71 -78.66
N GLY A 769 42.72 4.80 -79.90
CA GLY A 769 41.40 4.30 -80.29
C GLY A 769 40.60 5.16 -81.26
N CYS A 770 41.25 5.92 -82.15
CA CYS A 770 40.57 6.50 -83.31
C CYS A 770 40.97 5.71 -84.56
N ARG A 771 40.18 4.67 -84.91
CA ARG A 771 40.07 4.16 -86.28
C ARG A 771 38.64 3.68 -86.52
N SER A 772 37.98 4.44 -87.40
CA SER A 772 36.89 4.10 -88.34
C SER A 772 35.74 3.21 -87.86
N ALA A 773 34.51 3.74 -87.92
CA ALA A 773 33.72 3.60 -89.14
C ALA A 773 32.49 4.49 -89.07
N ALA A 774 32.30 5.27 -90.13
CA ALA A 774 31.08 5.99 -90.41
C ALA A 774 29.90 5.02 -90.50
N GLY A 775 28.85 5.31 -89.75
CA GLY A 775 27.52 4.75 -89.91
C GLY A 775 26.55 5.88 -89.67
N VAL A 776 26.19 6.58 -90.74
CA VAL A 776 25.18 7.63 -90.75
C VAL A 776 23.85 6.99 -90.38
N VAL A 777 23.41 7.19 -89.14
CA VAL A 777 22.01 7.09 -88.75
C VAL A 777 21.57 8.53 -88.51
N PRO A 778 20.46 9.02 -89.12
CA PRO A 778 19.95 10.35 -88.82
C PRO A 778 19.61 10.38 -87.33
N THR A 779 20.48 10.99 -86.52
CA THR A 779 20.29 11.01 -85.08
C THR A 779 19.45 12.24 -84.75
N PRO A 780 18.25 12.08 -84.18
CA PRO A 780 17.36 13.17 -83.84
C PRO A 780 18.06 14.17 -82.90
N THR A 781 17.87 15.46 -83.13
CA THR A 781 18.54 16.57 -82.42
C THR A 781 18.43 16.45 -80.90
N LEU A 782 17.33 15.88 -80.41
CA LEU A 782 17.01 15.66 -79.00
C LEU A 782 17.99 14.69 -78.29
N LEU A 783 18.50 13.66 -78.97
CA LEU A 783 19.33 12.60 -78.34
C LEU A 783 20.85 12.81 -78.51
N ARG A 784 21.24 13.78 -79.35
CA ARG A 784 22.65 14.08 -79.68
C ARG A 784 23.52 14.36 -78.43
N PRO A 785 23.06 15.11 -77.40
CA PRO A 785 23.88 15.36 -76.22
C PRO A 785 24.23 14.11 -75.40
N ALA A 786 23.32 13.13 -75.34
CA ALA A 786 23.51 11.89 -74.59
C ALA A 786 24.36 10.87 -75.37
N LEU A 787 24.21 10.80 -76.69
CA LEU A 787 24.89 9.80 -77.54
C LEU A 787 26.36 10.11 -77.84
N VAL A 788 26.78 11.38 -77.75
CA VAL A 788 28.19 11.80 -77.91
C VAL A 788 29.06 11.38 -76.71
N ARG A 789 28.45 11.08 -75.55
CA ARG A 789 29.17 10.70 -74.33
C ARG A 789 29.39 9.16 -74.26
N PRO A 790 30.50 8.69 -73.67
CA PRO A 790 30.76 7.27 -73.47
C PRO A 790 29.58 6.59 -72.73
N TYR A 791 29.21 5.39 -73.19
CA TYR A 791 28.08 4.60 -72.66
C TYR A 791 26.70 5.27 -72.76
N GLY A 792 26.54 6.30 -73.58
CA GLY A 792 25.25 7.00 -73.79
C GLY A 792 24.15 6.09 -74.33
N ARG A 793 24.46 5.27 -75.35
CA ARG A 793 23.53 4.27 -75.90
C ARG A 793 23.05 3.25 -74.85
N GLN A 794 23.97 2.78 -74.01
CA GLN A 794 23.64 1.82 -72.95
C GLN A 794 22.72 2.42 -71.88
N ARG A 795 22.91 3.71 -71.53
CA ARG A 795 22.01 4.41 -70.60
C ARG A 795 20.62 4.63 -71.20
N LEU A 796 20.54 4.98 -72.49
CA LEU A 796 19.29 5.13 -73.20
C LEU A 796 18.52 3.80 -73.27
N GLN A 797 19.20 2.69 -73.57
CA GLN A 797 18.59 1.36 -73.59
C GLN A 797 18.03 0.96 -72.21
N ARG A 798 18.79 1.19 -71.13
CA ARG A 798 18.34 0.90 -69.77
C ARG A 798 17.19 1.80 -69.32
N PHE A 799 17.11 3.02 -69.84
CA PHE A 799 15.96 3.88 -69.66
C PHE A 799 14.72 3.30 -70.35
N ILE A 800 14.83 2.85 -71.61
CA ILE A 800 13.72 2.18 -72.34
C ILE A 800 13.22 0.97 -71.54
N THR A 801 14.11 0.06 -71.12
CA THR A 801 13.74 -1.09 -70.29
C THR A 801 13.12 -0.68 -68.95
N ALA A 802 13.56 0.44 -68.35
CA ALA A 802 12.96 0.92 -67.11
C ALA A 802 11.50 1.39 -67.29
N THR A 803 11.11 1.87 -68.48
CA THR A 803 9.72 2.31 -68.75
C THR A 803 8.71 1.16 -68.79
N GLU A 804 9.17 -0.08 -68.98
CA GLU A 804 8.33 -1.28 -69.05
C GLU A 804 7.96 -1.82 -67.65
N HIS A 805 8.48 -1.21 -66.59
CA HIS A 805 8.33 -1.69 -65.22
C HIS A 805 7.70 -0.63 -64.30
N ARG A 806 6.87 -1.08 -63.36
CA ARG A 806 6.13 -0.21 -62.43
C ARG A 806 7.03 0.52 -61.42
N THR A 807 8.25 0.02 -61.18
CA THR A 807 9.24 0.61 -60.26
C THR A 807 10.68 0.40 -60.76
N ILE A 808 11.60 1.28 -60.33
CA ILE A 808 13.04 1.16 -60.63
C ILE A 808 13.63 -0.13 -60.06
N ASP A 809 13.15 -0.57 -58.90
CA ASP A 809 13.60 -1.81 -58.26
C ASP A 809 13.21 -3.07 -59.06
N ALA A 810 12.06 -3.04 -59.74
CA ALA A 810 11.68 -4.10 -60.66
C ALA A 810 12.56 -4.06 -61.91
N ALA A 811 12.75 -2.88 -62.52
CA ALA A 811 13.61 -2.71 -63.69
C ALA A 811 15.08 -3.11 -63.44
N ALA A 812 15.64 -2.72 -62.30
CA ALA A 812 17.01 -3.03 -61.94
C ALA A 812 17.25 -4.54 -61.76
N ARG A 813 16.25 -5.26 -61.22
CA ARG A 813 16.28 -6.73 -61.13
C ARG A 813 16.28 -7.39 -62.52
N THR A 814 15.45 -6.92 -63.45
CA THR A 814 15.43 -7.42 -64.84
C THR A 814 16.75 -7.17 -65.56
N ILE A 815 17.37 -6.01 -65.34
CA ILE A 815 18.65 -5.63 -65.98
C ILE A 815 19.86 -6.30 -65.28
N GLY A 816 19.70 -6.85 -64.06
CA GLY A 816 20.79 -7.48 -63.31
C GLY A 816 21.76 -6.50 -62.62
N ILE A 817 21.30 -5.28 -62.31
CA ILE A 817 22.12 -4.25 -61.63
C ILE A 817 21.48 -3.80 -60.32
N ARG A 818 22.27 -3.17 -59.43
CA ARG A 818 21.72 -2.60 -58.18
C ARG A 818 20.78 -1.43 -58.51
N PRO A 819 19.64 -1.27 -57.81
CA PRO A 819 18.71 -0.16 -58.06
C PRO A 819 19.36 1.22 -57.97
N SER A 820 20.27 1.42 -57.00
CA SER A 820 21.05 2.65 -56.85
C SER A 820 21.86 2.99 -58.10
N THR A 821 22.39 1.98 -58.80
CA THR A 821 23.17 2.15 -60.03
C THR A 821 22.27 2.59 -61.18
N LEU A 822 21.07 2.01 -61.31
CA LEU A 822 20.09 2.40 -62.33
C LEU A 822 19.60 3.84 -62.09
N THR A 823 19.32 4.22 -60.84
CA THR A 823 18.93 5.59 -60.48
C THR A 823 20.01 6.62 -60.86
N ILE A 824 21.28 6.33 -60.59
CA ILE A 824 22.40 7.22 -60.95
C ILE A 824 22.52 7.35 -62.47
N GLN A 825 22.32 6.27 -63.21
CA GLN A 825 22.40 6.28 -64.68
C GLN A 825 21.26 7.08 -65.31
N ILE A 826 20.03 6.95 -64.80
CA ILE A 826 18.88 7.74 -65.27
C ILE A 826 19.07 9.22 -64.92
N ARG A 827 19.49 9.57 -63.70
CA ARG A 827 19.79 10.97 -63.32
C ARG A 827 20.90 11.60 -64.14
N ARG A 828 21.81 10.79 -64.67
CA ARG A 828 22.85 11.26 -65.57
C ARG A 828 22.29 11.53 -66.97
N LEU A 829 21.41 10.65 -67.46
CA LEU A 829 20.68 10.86 -68.71
C LEU A 829 19.78 12.11 -68.65
N GLU A 830 19.07 12.30 -67.53
CA GLU A 830 18.24 13.49 -67.25
C GLU A 830 19.06 14.78 -67.31
N ARG A 831 20.27 14.79 -66.73
CA ARG A 831 21.20 15.93 -66.82
C ARG A 831 21.75 16.16 -68.22
N GLU A 832 22.01 15.08 -68.97
CA GLU A 832 22.54 15.16 -70.34
C GLU A 832 21.47 15.66 -71.33
N LEU A 833 20.19 15.39 -71.07
CA LEU A 833 19.04 15.81 -71.90
C LEU A 833 18.32 17.06 -71.39
N GLY A 834 18.72 17.61 -70.24
CA GLY A 834 18.23 18.89 -69.73
C GLY A 834 16.88 18.84 -68.99
N GLY A 835 16.41 17.67 -68.57
CA GLY A 835 15.16 17.54 -67.82
C GLY A 835 14.90 16.14 -67.26
N GLU A 836 13.94 16.04 -66.34
CA GLU A 836 13.54 14.76 -65.74
C GLU A 836 12.79 13.90 -66.76
N LEU A 837 13.08 12.59 -66.78
CA LEU A 837 12.49 11.64 -67.74
C LEU A 837 11.43 10.74 -67.09
N LEU A 838 11.48 10.57 -65.75
CA LEU A 838 10.57 9.71 -64.99
C LEU A 838 10.09 10.41 -63.71
N VAL A 839 8.78 10.42 -63.51
CA VAL A 839 8.18 10.68 -62.19
C VAL A 839 8.35 9.41 -61.35
N ARG A 840 9.09 9.51 -60.26
CA ARG A 840 9.43 8.36 -59.40
C ARG A 840 8.18 7.86 -58.67
N ALA A 841 8.10 6.53 -58.48
CA ALA A 841 6.99 5.91 -57.75
C ALA A 841 6.93 6.42 -56.30
N HIS A 842 5.77 6.90 -55.87
CA HIS A 842 5.50 7.33 -54.49
C HIS A 842 4.22 6.66 -53.98
N GLY A 843 4.34 5.87 -52.91
CA GLY A 843 3.22 5.13 -52.32
C GLY A 843 2.64 4.09 -53.31
N HIS A 844 1.33 4.12 -53.51
CA HIS A 844 0.63 3.22 -54.44
C HIS A 844 0.65 3.67 -55.91
N HIS A 845 1.32 4.79 -56.23
CA HIS A 845 1.41 5.31 -57.59
C HIS A 845 2.63 4.71 -58.31
N PRO A 846 2.44 4.00 -59.44
CA PRO A 846 3.55 3.48 -60.23
C PRO A 846 4.36 4.61 -60.86
N MET A 847 5.60 4.31 -61.23
CA MET A 847 6.45 5.24 -61.98
C MET A 847 5.80 5.60 -63.32
N SER A 848 5.82 6.86 -63.70
CA SER A 848 5.27 7.36 -64.97
C SER A 848 6.28 8.22 -65.74
N LEU A 849 6.08 8.34 -67.04
CA LEU A 849 6.92 9.19 -67.90
C LEU A 849 6.56 10.67 -67.74
N THR A 850 7.56 11.54 -67.78
CA THR A 850 7.35 12.98 -67.97
C THR A 850 7.09 13.29 -69.45
N PRO A 851 6.61 14.49 -69.82
CA PRO A 851 6.46 14.88 -71.22
C PRO A 851 7.76 14.73 -72.03
N LEU A 852 8.89 15.16 -71.46
CA LEU A 852 10.22 14.97 -72.04
C LEU A 852 10.60 13.48 -72.13
N GLY A 853 10.27 12.69 -71.11
CA GLY A 853 10.50 11.25 -71.10
C GLY A 853 9.72 10.50 -72.19
N ALA A 854 8.49 10.93 -72.48
CA ALA A 854 7.66 10.35 -73.54
C ALA A 854 8.19 10.71 -74.93
N GLU A 855 8.63 11.95 -75.14
CA GLU A 855 9.27 12.40 -76.39
C GLU A 855 10.59 11.66 -76.64
N VAL A 856 11.45 11.56 -75.61
CA VAL A 856 12.70 10.79 -75.66
C VAL A 856 12.45 9.31 -75.92
N LEU A 857 11.40 8.72 -75.33
CA LEU A 857 11.05 7.31 -75.55
C LEU A 857 10.55 7.06 -76.99
N ALA A 858 9.71 7.94 -77.53
CA ALA A 858 9.22 7.84 -78.91
C ALA A 858 10.39 7.90 -79.90
N VAL A 859 11.24 8.93 -79.74
CA VAL A 859 12.42 9.15 -80.58
C VAL A 859 13.47 8.03 -80.44
N ALA A 860 13.60 7.44 -79.26
CA ALA A 860 14.54 6.35 -79.00
C ALA A 860 14.05 4.98 -79.49
N ARG A 861 12.74 4.75 -79.60
CA ARG A 861 12.16 3.50 -80.15
C ARG A 861 12.30 3.44 -81.67
N ASP A 862 12.19 4.57 -82.36
CA ASP A 862 12.37 4.66 -83.83
C ASP A 862 13.82 4.41 -84.28
N LEU A 863 14.79 4.42 -83.36
CA LEU A 863 16.22 4.30 -83.66
C LEU A 863 16.77 2.86 -83.69
N GLU A 864 15.91 1.82 -83.60
CA GLU A 864 16.23 0.38 -83.60
C GLU A 864 17.74 0.03 -83.43
N VAL A 865 18.21 -0.04 -82.17
CA VAL A 865 19.60 -0.40 -81.86
C VAL A 865 19.66 -1.82 -81.27
N PRO A 866 20.29 -2.82 -81.93
CA PRO A 866 20.44 -4.17 -81.39
C PRO A 866 21.40 -4.24 -80.19
N ILE A 867 21.17 -5.24 -79.33
CA ILE A 867 21.91 -5.55 -78.10
C ILE A 867 23.34 -6.01 -78.44
N LEU A 868 24.37 -5.25 -78.06
CA LEU A 868 25.72 -5.81 -77.87
C LEU A 868 25.83 -6.37 -76.45
N ALA A 869 25.99 -7.69 -76.35
CA ALA A 869 26.18 -8.43 -75.11
C ALA A 869 27.43 -7.95 -74.34
N PRO A 870 27.44 -8.02 -72.99
CA PRO A 870 28.55 -7.53 -72.18
C PRO A 870 29.77 -8.46 -72.26
N LEU A 871 30.96 -7.88 -72.49
CA LEU A 871 32.26 -8.41 -72.07
C LEU A 871 32.56 -7.99 -70.63
#